data_AF-A0A369LVE9-F1
#
_entry.id   AF-A0A369LVE9-F1
#
_cell.length_a   1.000
_cell.length_b   1.000
_cell.length_c   1.000
_cell.angle_alpha   90.00
_cell.angle_beta   90.00
_cell.angle_gamma   90.00
#
_symmetry.space_group_name_H-M   'P 1'
#
loop_
_entity.id
_entity.type
_entity.pdbx_description
1 polymer ?
#
loop_
_entity_poly.entity_id
_entity_poly.type
_entity_poly.pdbx_seq_one_letter_code
_entity_poly.pdbx_strand_id
1 'polypeptide(L)'
;MGNVLRVLKRDVLRLLKTPPALVVVLALLVLPSVYTWYNVVGFWDPYNNTGALRVCVVNEDEGGSSDLTGELHVGDMIVDELHGNTQLDWVFVDRDDAMAELDAGKSYAAFVIPSGFTSQLLSLTTGDFTQPKLEYYVNEKAGPVAPKITDTGASTLDETINSTFVSTVSDVAADAIDQALGESREKLDASRSRAVEKIAQAVQTVGEARETLAGIGSATDEAQGKVGEAKDALCRVRADLGTASDALQTVSGLTTQMQDGLASFSAAAMPAVGTGLSSVSQASSKANQAVGDIAGTIGEAQGSVRATLAQAQAVVDEDRALAAYLKSVADGLPEDNPGKQPLAQAAAQLEQQAADAQATLEDLTRISADTETVSQATAQAGNDLNAAVQQAVAGAQAYSDNLFGTTIPAVNGSLAQLGAASSSLATAVSNQRVLVDQTSLVLDQLASTLCTAKDALGQTDGILASLEEGLDTVRTDVLSLGQSGVLAKLVGEDGLDASKIADFMGSPTELETEQLYPLNAYGSAMAPLFMNLTFWIGAFMLLVIMKQEVDGEGIRNLTVTQRYLGRFALLAVMAVLQAVICCAGVLVIGVQAASAPALFFAAAVASLAYLSIIYALSVTLQHIGKGICIVLVFAQIPGATGLYPIEMTSGFFQAVYPFFPFTYGISAMREAICGFYGSHYGDAIGMLVFFFALFMAFGILLRPLMANVNRMVAGQVRQGGIFNGEDVEIPARPYRFSQLFRALSGRDEYREELRVRYERFTRWYPRLIRGSVALGLAVPVALAVVFALTPAEKVWLLTAWLVWLVAVFVFLVVVESLRDSFERQMRLDGMTDEGLLELGASRNEMERSAADGDDGAEGGAVR
;
A
#
# COMPACT_ATOMS: atom_id res chain seq x y z
N MET A 1 28.01 -1.16 -32.24
CA MET A 1 28.07 -2.54 -31.69
C MET A 1 29.43 -3.24 -31.85
N GLY A 2 30.26 -2.92 -32.86
CA GLY A 2 31.53 -3.63 -33.10
C GLY A 2 32.48 -3.74 -31.89
N ASN A 3 32.61 -2.67 -31.08
CA ASN A 3 33.45 -2.71 -29.87
C ASN A 3 32.93 -3.65 -28.77
N VAL A 4 31.60 -3.76 -28.62
CA VAL A 4 30.96 -4.67 -27.63
C VAL A 4 31.30 -6.12 -27.96
N LEU A 5 31.19 -6.50 -29.24
CA LEU A 5 31.54 -7.85 -29.69
C LEU A 5 33.05 -8.14 -29.59
N ARG A 6 33.91 -7.12 -29.79
CA ARG A 6 35.36 -7.28 -29.55
C ARG A 6 35.67 -7.53 -28.08
N VAL A 7 35.01 -6.83 -27.15
CA VAL A 7 35.13 -7.09 -25.70
C VAL A 7 34.71 -8.51 -25.37
N LEU A 8 33.53 -8.94 -25.84
CA LEU A 8 33.03 -10.30 -25.63
C LEU A 8 34.03 -11.34 -26.14
N LYS A 9 34.47 -11.21 -27.40
CA LYS A 9 35.44 -12.13 -28.01
C LYS A 9 36.74 -12.18 -27.23
N ARG A 10 37.27 -11.02 -26.80
CA ARG A 10 38.50 -10.93 -26.00
C ARG A 10 38.35 -11.66 -24.67
N ASP A 11 37.25 -11.41 -23.96
CA ASP A 11 37.05 -11.95 -22.62
C ASP A 11 36.81 -13.47 -22.65
N VAL A 12 36.09 -13.98 -23.66
CA VAL A 12 35.97 -15.42 -23.93
C VAL A 12 37.35 -16.04 -24.19
N LEU A 13 38.18 -15.41 -25.03
CA LEU A 13 39.53 -15.90 -25.31
C LEU A 13 40.44 -15.87 -24.06
N ARG A 14 40.29 -14.88 -23.18
CA ARG A 14 41.03 -14.81 -21.90
C ARG A 14 40.64 -15.95 -20.97
N LEU A 15 39.35 -16.26 -20.88
CA LEU A 15 38.86 -17.40 -20.10
C LEU A 15 39.40 -18.73 -20.65
N LEU A 16 39.32 -18.93 -21.98
CA LEU A 16 39.82 -20.15 -22.63
C LEU A 16 41.33 -20.36 -22.46
N LYS A 17 42.10 -19.28 -22.33
CA LYS A 17 43.56 -19.34 -22.10
C LYS A 17 43.96 -19.67 -20.66
N THR A 18 43.01 -19.68 -19.71
CA THR A 18 43.29 -19.85 -18.28
C THR A 18 42.57 -21.09 -17.73
N PRO A 19 43.16 -22.29 -17.81
CA PRO A 19 42.47 -23.54 -17.47
C PRO A 19 41.84 -23.59 -16.07
N PRO A 20 42.48 -23.09 -14.99
CA PRO A 20 41.83 -23.04 -13.68
C PRO A 20 40.56 -22.19 -13.65
N ALA A 21 40.52 -21.09 -14.41
CA ALA A 21 39.33 -20.25 -14.50
C ALA A 21 38.17 -20.96 -15.22
N LEU A 22 38.46 -21.83 -16.19
CA LEU A 22 37.43 -22.64 -16.84
C LEU A 22 36.76 -23.63 -15.89
N VAL A 23 37.52 -24.21 -14.94
CA VAL A 23 36.95 -25.09 -13.90
C VAL A 23 35.99 -24.31 -13.01
N VAL A 24 36.37 -23.10 -12.60
CA VAL A 24 35.48 -22.20 -11.84
C VAL A 24 34.23 -21.86 -12.66
N VAL A 25 34.38 -21.51 -13.94
CA VAL A 25 33.23 -21.23 -14.82
C VAL A 25 32.32 -22.45 -14.95
N LEU A 26 32.86 -23.66 -15.15
CA LEU A 26 32.07 -24.88 -15.22
C LEU A 26 31.31 -25.14 -13.91
N ALA A 27 31.96 -24.94 -12.77
CA ALA A 27 31.29 -25.02 -11.48
C ALA A 27 30.17 -23.98 -11.36
N LEU A 28 30.39 -22.74 -11.80
CA LEU A 28 29.35 -21.70 -11.82
C LEU A 28 28.18 -22.05 -12.73
N LEU A 29 28.42 -22.75 -13.85
CA LEU A 29 27.36 -23.17 -14.76
C LEU A 29 26.46 -24.28 -14.18
N VAL A 30 27.04 -25.22 -13.42
CA VAL A 30 26.33 -26.42 -12.95
C VAL A 30 25.80 -26.27 -11.52
N LEU A 31 26.58 -25.71 -10.60
CA LEU A 31 26.30 -25.70 -9.17
C LEU A 31 24.91 -25.11 -8.82
N PRO A 32 24.46 -23.99 -9.42
CA PRO A 32 23.11 -23.49 -9.17
C PRO A 32 22.01 -24.48 -9.54
N SER A 33 22.19 -25.29 -10.58
CA SER A 33 21.19 -26.26 -11.04
C SER A 33 20.99 -27.42 -10.08
N VAL A 34 22.02 -27.75 -9.30
CA VAL A 34 21.96 -28.79 -8.25
C VAL A 34 20.87 -28.47 -7.23
N TYR A 35 20.64 -27.18 -6.92
CA TYR A 35 19.56 -26.76 -6.03
C TYR A 35 18.19 -27.20 -6.55
N THR A 36 17.86 -26.89 -7.81
CA THR A 36 16.59 -27.32 -8.41
C THR A 36 16.48 -28.85 -8.40
N TRP A 37 17.53 -29.55 -8.85
CA TRP A 37 17.48 -31.00 -8.99
C TRP A 37 17.24 -31.72 -7.66
N TYR A 38 17.98 -31.34 -6.61
CA TYR A 38 17.78 -31.93 -5.28
C TYR A 38 16.39 -31.66 -4.72
N ASN A 39 15.89 -30.44 -4.88
CA ASN A 39 14.57 -30.10 -4.35
C ASN A 39 13.44 -30.78 -5.16
N VAL A 40 13.52 -30.82 -6.50
CA VAL A 40 12.51 -31.53 -7.32
C VAL A 40 12.46 -33.01 -6.98
N VAL A 41 13.61 -33.66 -6.80
CA VAL A 41 13.66 -35.08 -6.38
C VAL A 41 13.14 -35.26 -4.94
N GLY A 42 13.53 -34.37 -4.02
CA GLY A 42 13.05 -34.43 -2.62
C GLY A 42 11.54 -34.22 -2.48
N PHE A 43 10.93 -33.44 -3.38
CA PHE A 43 9.48 -33.18 -3.42
C PHE A 43 8.76 -34.02 -4.50
N TRP A 44 9.37 -35.09 -5.03
CA TRP A 44 8.80 -35.80 -6.19
C TRP A 44 7.38 -36.30 -5.92
N ASP A 45 7.20 -37.06 -4.84
CA ASP A 45 5.89 -37.62 -4.49
C ASP A 45 5.77 -37.89 -2.98
N PRO A 46 5.61 -36.84 -2.15
CA PRO A 46 5.44 -37.00 -0.71
C PRO A 46 4.08 -37.61 -0.34
N TYR A 47 3.09 -37.58 -1.24
CA TYR A 47 1.70 -37.98 -0.94
C TYR A 47 1.41 -39.45 -1.20
N ASN A 48 2.13 -40.11 -2.11
CA ASN A 48 2.05 -41.57 -2.25
C ASN A 48 3.02 -42.33 -1.34
N ASN A 49 3.91 -41.64 -0.63
CA ASN A 49 4.90 -42.24 0.27
C ASN A 49 4.50 -42.10 1.75
N THR A 50 3.22 -42.31 2.05
CA THR A 50 2.60 -42.08 3.36
C THR A 50 2.65 -43.28 4.29
N GLY A 51 3.04 -44.46 3.83
CA GLY A 51 3.10 -45.70 4.62
C GLY A 51 4.10 -45.69 5.79
N ALA A 52 4.86 -44.61 5.98
CA ALA A 52 5.71 -44.40 7.16
C ALA A 52 5.04 -43.46 8.20
N LEU A 53 3.85 -42.94 7.91
CA LEU A 53 3.07 -42.11 8.83
C LEU A 53 2.27 -43.01 9.75
N ARG A 54 2.75 -43.09 10.99
CA ARG A 54 2.13 -43.85 12.07
C ARG A 54 0.81 -43.20 12.49
N VAL A 55 -0.27 -43.96 12.41
CA VAL A 55 -1.63 -43.56 12.79
C VAL A 55 -2.23 -44.61 13.71
N CYS A 56 -2.63 -44.21 14.89
CA CYS A 56 -3.23 -45.11 15.86
C CYS A 56 -4.72 -45.33 15.57
N VAL A 57 -5.20 -46.55 15.77
CA VAL A 57 -6.61 -46.90 15.68
C VAL A 57 -6.99 -47.57 16.99
N VAL A 58 -8.04 -47.05 17.63
CA VAL A 58 -8.58 -47.54 18.89
C VAL A 58 -10.00 -48.01 18.61
N ASN A 59 -10.28 -49.28 18.87
CA ASN A 59 -11.62 -49.84 18.79
C ASN A 59 -12.19 -50.05 20.19
N GLU A 60 -13.18 -49.25 20.58
CA GLU A 60 -13.94 -49.43 21.82
C GLU A 60 -15.36 -49.97 21.55
N ASP A 61 -15.74 -50.22 20.29
CA ASP A 61 -17.06 -50.67 19.85
C ASP A 61 -17.47 -52.00 20.53
N GLU A 62 -18.65 -52.04 21.14
CA GLU A 62 -19.18 -53.24 21.80
C GLU A 62 -20.08 -54.09 20.86
N GLY A 63 -20.28 -53.63 19.63
CA GLY A 63 -21.19 -54.24 18.65
C GLY A 63 -22.64 -53.79 18.79
N GLY A 64 -23.53 -54.46 18.06
CA GLY A 64 -24.97 -54.18 18.09
C GLY A 64 -25.78 -55.25 17.36
N SER A 65 -27.10 -55.28 17.56
CA SER A 65 -27.98 -56.22 16.86
C SER A 65 -29.27 -55.59 16.35
N SER A 66 -29.78 -56.10 15.23
CA SER A 66 -31.08 -55.72 14.65
C SER A 66 -31.83 -56.95 14.13
N ASP A 67 -33.16 -56.85 14.05
CA ASP A 67 -34.04 -57.89 13.51
C ASP A 67 -33.71 -58.26 12.05
N LEU A 68 -33.11 -57.33 11.30
CA LEU A 68 -32.76 -57.52 9.90
C LEU A 68 -31.38 -58.17 9.69
N THR A 69 -30.40 -57.85 10.55
CA THR A 69 -28.97 -58.16 10.33
C THR A 69 -28.39 -59.14 11.34
N GLY A 70 -29.10 -59.46 12.43
CA GLY A 70 -28.53 -60.23 13.55
C GLY A 70 -27.50 -59.41 14.35
N GLU A 71 -26.63 -60.11 15.08
CA GLU A 71 -25.50 -59.50 15.82
C GLU A 71 -24.38 -59.11 14.85
N LEU A 72 -23.92 -57.87 14.95
CA LEU A 72 -22.93 -57.25 14.08
C LEU A 72 -21.87 -56.54 14.94
N HIS A 73 -20.61 -56.56 14.46
CA HIS A 73 -19.47 -55.89 15.10
C HIS A 73 -18.70 -55.09 14.04
N VAL A 74 -19.28 -53.96 13.62
CA VAL A 74 -18.72 -53.16 12.51
C VAL A 74 -17.36 -52.57 12.89
N GLY A 75 -17.13 -52.22 14.17
CA GLY A 75 -15.82 -51.79 14.65
C GLY A 75 -14.70 -52.79 14.35
N ASP A 76 -14.95 -54.07 14.60
CA ASP A 76 -13.98 -55.14 14.32
C ASP A 76 -13.76 -55.32 12.81
N MET A 77 -14.83 -55.24 12.01
CA MET A 77 -14.74 -55.32 10.55
C MET A 77 -13.91 -54.17 9.96
N ILE A 78 -14.03 -52.96 10.52
CA ILE A 78 -13.20 -51.80 10.12
C ILE A 78 -11.74 -52.05 10.48
N VAL A 79 -11.45 -52.57 11.68
CA VAL A 79 -10.08 -52.90 12.11
C VAL A 79 -9.44 -53.94 11.18
N ASP A 80 -10.19 -54.98 10.82
CA ASP A 80 -9.72 -56.03 9.90
C ASP A 80 -9.43 -55.49 8.49
N GLU A 81 -10.27 -54.60 7.96
CA GLU A 81 -10.05 -54.00 6.64
C GLU A 81 -8.84 -53.03 6.65
N LEU A 82 -8.66 -52.27 7.73
CA LEU A 82 -7.50 -51.39 7.92
C LEU A 82 -6.19 -52.17 8.07
N HIS A 83 -6.22 -53.40 8.60
CA HIS A 83 -5.06 -54.28 8.61
C HIS A 83 -4.56 -54.62 7.20
N GLY A 84 -5.47 -54.68 6.21
CA GLY A 84 -5.14 -54.89 4.80
C GLY A 84 -4.65 -53.63 4.07
N ASN A 85 -4.89 -52.45 4.63
CA ASN A 85 -4.56 -51.17 4.02
C ASN A 85 -3.11 -50.76 4.32
N THR A 86 -2.28 -50.57 3.28
CA THR A 86 -0.86 -50.19 3.44
C THR A 86 -0.57 -48.72 3.12
N GLN A 87 -1.60 -47.91 2.93
CA GLN A 87 -1.46 -46.49 2.59
C GLN A 87 -0.86 -45.68 3.76
N LEU A 88 -1.16 -46.08 5.00
CA LEU A 88 -0.65 -45.50 6.24
C LEU A 88 -0.11 -46.62 7.15
N ASP A 89 0.75 -46.26 8.13
CA ASP A 89 1.21 -47.21 9.15
C ASP A 89 0.16 -47.29 10.27
N TRP A 90 -0.87 -48.11 10.04
CA TRP A 90 -1.96 -48.31 10.99
C TRP A 90 -1.50 -49.13 12.19
N VAL A 91 -1.72 -48.59 13.39
CA VAL A 91 -1.29 -49.20 14.65
C VAL A 91 -2.47 -49.31 15.59
N PHE A 92 -2.82 -50.54 15.93
CA PHE A 92 -3.96 -50.82 16.79
C PHE A 92 -3.51 -50.89 18.24
N VAL A 93 -3.99 -49.95 19.04
CA VAL A 93 -3.63 -49.77 20.46
C VAL A 93 -4.87 -49.35 21.25
N ASP A 94 -4.79 -49.47 22.57
CA ASP A 94 -5.77 -48.92 23.49
C ASP A 94 -5.69 -47.39 23.56
N ARG A 95 -6.77 -46.77 24.06
CA ARG A 95 -6.93 -45.32 24.05
C ARG A 95 -5.80 -44.59 24.78
N ASP A 96 -5.39 -45.10 25.94
CA ASP A 96 -4.35 -44.48 26.75
C ASP A 96 -2.99 -44.49 26.04
N ASP A 97 -2.62 -45.61 25.39
CA ASP A 97 -1.39 -45.71 24.60
C ASP A 97 -1.46 -44.86 23.33
N ALA A 98 -2.60 -44.81 22.65
CA ALA A 98 -2.82 -43.95 21.49
C ALA A 98 -2.60 -42.47 21.83
N MET A 99 -3.18 -42.01 22.95
CA MET A 99 -3.03 -40.64 23.43
C MET A 99 -1.59 -40.36 23.88
N ALA A 100 -0.93 -41.32 24.55
CA ALA A 100 0.47 -41.19 24.94
C ALA A 100 1.42 -41.11 23.74
N GLU A 101 1.17 -41.89 22.67
CA GLU A 101 1.93 -41.81 21.42
C GLU A 101 1.70 -40.50 20.67
N LEU A 102 0.46 -40.00 20.65
CA LEU A 102 0.11 -38.67 20.13
C LEU A 102 0.87 -37.57 20.87
N ASP A 103 0.79 -37.54 22.21
CA ASP A 103 1.46 -36.54 23.05
C ASP A 103 3.00 -36.62 22.94
N ALA A 104 3.54 -37.83 22.84
CA ALA A 104 4.97 -38.05 22.63
C ALA A 104 5.44 -37.70 21.21
N GLY A 105 4.53 -37.46 20.26
CA GLY A 105 4.84 -37.22 18.85
C GLY A 105 5.37 -38.46 18.12
N LYS A 106 5.06 -39.66 18.62
CA LYS A 106 5.35 -40.93 17.95
C LYS A 106 4.29 -41.27 16.91
N SER A 107 3.05 -40.88 17.16
CA SER A 107 1.93 -41.01 16.22
C SER A 107 1.48 -39.63 15.73
N TYR A 108 1.08 -39.55 14.46
CA TYR A 108 0.61 -38.31 13.84
C TYR A 108 -0.88 -38.07 14.07
N ALA A 109 -1.66 -39.14 14.22
CA ALA A 109 -3.10 -39.09 14.48
C ALA A 109 -3.59 -40.34 15.20
N ALA A 110 -4.75 -40.26 15.85
CA ALA A 110 -5.48 -41.41 16.34
C ALA A 110 -6.97 -41.32 15.97
N PHE A 111 -7.52 -42.44 15.54
CA PHE A 111 -8.96 -42.64 15.35
C PHE A 111 -9.50 -43.50 16.50
N VAL A 112 -10.58 -43.07 17.14
CA VAL A 112 -11.27 -43.83 18.18
C VAL A 112 -12.68 -44.15 17.71
N ILE A 113 -12.97 -45.44 17.59
CA ILE A 113 -14.29 -46.00 17.32
C ILE A 113 -14.98 -46.18 18.68
N PRO A 114 -16.01 -45.37 19.02
CA PRO A 114 -16.61 -45.41 20.34
C PRO A 114 -17.50 -46.64 20.56
N SER A 115 -17.77 -46.97 21.82
CA SER A 115 -18.52 -48.19 22.21
C SER A 115 -19.91 -48.36 21.61
N GLY A 116 -20.57 -47.27 21.25
CA GLY A 116 -21.90 -47.29 20.63
C GLY A 116 -21.90 -47.27 19.10
N PHE A 117 -20.75 -47.41 18.43
CA PHE A 117 -20.63 -47.18 16.99
C PHE A 117 -21.55 -48.09 16.17
N THR A 118 -21.47 -49.41 16.38
CA THR A 118 -22.30 -50.36 15.61
C THR A 118 -23.78 -50.26 15.95
N SER A 119 -24.13 -50.09 17.23
CA SER A 119 -25.53 -49.93 17.64
C SER A 119 -26.20 -48.70 17.04
N GLN A 120 -25.47 -47.58 16.92
CA GLN A 120 -25.95 -46.36 16.25
C GLN A 120 -26.06 -46.55 14.74
N LEU A 121 -25.09 -47.21 14.11
CA LEU A 121 -25.15 -47.51 12.67
C LEU A 121 -26.39 -48.36 12.32
N LEU A 122 -26.71 -49.36 13.15
CA LEU A 122 -27.86 -50.25 12.98
C LEU A 122 -29.22 -49.57 13.18
N SER A 123 -29.27 -48.40 13.82
CA SER A 123 -30.52 -47.62 13.97
C SER A 123 -31.15 -47.21 12.63
N LEU A 124 -30.38 -47.25 11.54
CA LEU A 124 -30.88 -47.01 10.18
C LEU A 124 -31.88 -48.10 9.74
N THR A 125 -31.80 -49.30 10.31
CA THR A 125 -32.71 -50.43 10.00
C THR A 125 -34.03 -50.38 10.78
N THR A 126 -34.10 -49.58 11.86
CA THR A 126 -35.28 -49.48 12.73
C THR A 126 -36.12 -48.22 12.49
N GLY A 127 -35.64 -47.30 11.64
CA GLY A 127 -36.35 -46.08 11.22
C GLY A 127 -36.15 -44.85 12.12
N ASP A 128 -35.39 -44.96 13.21
CA ASP A 128 -35.00 -43.85 14.10
C ASP A 128 -33.47 -43.63 14.03
N PHE A 129 -33.02 -43.11 12.88
CA PHE A 129 -31.59 -43.06 12.56
C PHE A 129 -30.82 -42.07 13.44
N THR A 130 -29.78 -42.59 14.10
CA THR A 130 -28.78 -41.85 14.85
C THR A 130 -27.42 -42.02 14.18
N GLN A 131 -26.87 -40.94 13.62
CA GLN A 131 -25.58 -40.99 12.93
C GLN A 131 -24.42 -41.28 13.92
N PRO A 132 -23.66 -42.37 13.71
CA PRO A 132 -22.48 -42.66 14.54
C PRO A 132 -21.37 -41.64 14.31
N LYS A 133 -20.59 -41.37 15.35
CA LYS A 133 -19.47 -40.43 15.33
C LYS A 133 -18.17 -41.16 15.61
N LEU A 134 -17.12 -40.83 14.86
CA LEU A 134 -15.74 -41.21 15.17
C LEU A 134 -15.06 -40.06 15.89
N GLU A 135 -14.19 -40.36 16.84
CA GLU A 135 -13.31 -39.35 17.40
C GLU A 135 -11.97 -39.37 16.66
N TYR A 136 -11.54 -38.20 16.18
CA TYR A 136 -10.28 -38.04 15.46
C TYR A 136 -9.40 -37.05 16.22
N TYR A 137 -8.18 -37.49 16.53
CA TYR A 137 -7.16 -36.72 17.24
C TYR A 137 -5.95 -36.59 16.34
N VAL A 138 -5.40 -35.38 16.20
CA VAL A 138 -4.27 -35.11 15.31
C VAL A 138 -3.18 -34.31 16.01
N ASN A 139 -1.92 -34.70 15.78
CA ASN A 139 -0.75 -33.98 16.27
C ASN A 139 -0.30 -32.91 15.28
N GLU A 140 -0.93 -31.74 15.29
CA GLU A 140 -0.53 -30.62 14.43
C GLU A 140 0.91 -30.14 14.68
N LYS A 141 1.46 -30.40 15.87
CA LYS A 141 2.85 -30.02 16.23
C LYS A 141 3.89 -30.84 15.47
N ALA A 142 3.56 -32.06 15.03
CA ALA A 142 4.47 -32.89 14.25
C ALA A 142 4.81 -32.27 12.89
N GLY A 143 3.95 -31.42 12.36
CA GLY A 143 4.22 -30.59 11.20
C GLY A 143 2.94 -30.07 10.54
N PRO A 144 3.01 -28.94 9.81
CA PRO A 144 1.82 -28.31 9.21
C PRO A 144 1.17 -29.12 8.09
N VAL A 145 1.89 -30.12 7.56
CA VAL A 145 1.40 -31.02 6.50
C VAL A 145 0.74 -32.27 7.09
N ALA A 146 1.03 -32.61 8.36
CA ALA A 146 0.51 -33.81 9.00
C ALA A 146 -1.02 -33.84 9.08
N PRO A 147 -1.72 -32.76 9.46
CA PRO A 147 -3.19 -32.75 9.44
C PRO A 147 -3.74 -32.98 8.03
N LYS A 148 -3.12 -32.38 7.01
CA LYS A 148 -3.60 -32.52 5.64
C LYS A 148 -3.41 -33.92 5.05
N ILE A 149 -2.39 -34.66 5.49
CA ILE A 149 -2.19 -36.05 5.08
C ILE A 149 -3.05 -37.00 5.91
N THR A 150 -3.23 -36.73 7.20
CA THR A 150 -4.08 -37.56 8.07
C THR A 150 -5.58 -37.33 7.85
N ASP A 151 -5.99 -36.19 7.27
CA ASP A 151 -7.32 -35.96 6.67
C ASP A 151 -7.61 -36.96 5.54
N THR A 152 -6.59 -37.28 4.72
CA THR A 152 -6.72 -38.35 3.71
C THR A 152 -6.96 -39.69 4.41
N GLY A 153 -6.25 -39.97 5.50
CA GLY A 153 -6.50 -41.15 6.34
C GLY A 153 -7.92 -41.19 6.92
N ALA A 154 -8.48 -40.05 7.31
CA ALA A 154 -9.87 -39.94 7.77
C ALA A 154 -10.86 -40.22 6.63
N SER A 155 -10.56 -39.74 5.42
CA SER A 155 -11.37 -39.99 4.23
C SER A 155 -11.32 -41.47 3.82
N THR A 156 -10.13 -42.09 3.84
CA THR A 156 -9.97 -43.53 3.61
C THR A 156 -10.73 -44.35 4.65
N LEU A 157 -10.70 -43.93 5.93
CA LEU A 157 -11.46 -44.57 6.99
C LEU A 157 -12.97 -44.45 6.77
N ASP A 158 -13.45 -43.27 6.36
CA ASP A 158 -14.86 -43.02 6.05
C ASP A 158 -15.33 -43.83 4.83
N GLU A 159 -14.52 -43.92 3.77
CA GLU A 159 -14.76 -44.78 2.61
C GLU A 159 -14.83 -46.26 3.02
N THR A 160 -13.88 -46.71 3.86
CA THR A 160 -13.84 -48.10 4.36
C THR A 160 -15.07 -48.41 5.21
N ILE A 161 -15.53 -47.47 6.04
CA ILE A 161 -16.74 -47.63 6.85
C ILE A 161 -17.97 -47.75 5.95
N ASN A 162 -18.10 -46.84 4.97
CA ASN A 162 -19.21 -46.87 4.03
C ASN A 162 -19.21 -48.14 3.17
N SER A 163 -18.06 -48.57 2.66
CA SER A 163 -17.97 -49.80 1.86
C SER A 163 -18.30 -51.04 2.69
N THR A 164 -17.76 -51.15 3.91
CA THR A 164 -18.01 -52.28 4.81
C THR A 164 -19.46 -52.34 5.25
N PHE A 165 -20.07 -51.19 5.56
CA PHE A 165 -21.49 -51.12 5.91
C PHE A 165 -22.39 -51.46 4.72
N VAL A 166 -22.16 -50.84 3.56
CA VAL A 166 -22.98 -51.05 2.36
C VAL A 166 -22.84 -52.49 1.87
N SER A 167 -21.64 -53.09 1.89
CA SER A 167 -21.44 -54.51 1.57
C SER A 167 -22.22 -55.41 2.51
N THR A 168 -22.13 -55.16 3.83
CA THR A 168 -22.81 -55.99 4.84
C THR A 168 -24.34 -55.91 4.74
N VAL A 169 -24.90 -54.70 4.52
CA VAL A 169 -26.34 -54.52 4.34
C VAL A 169 -26.82 -55.08 2.99
N SER A 170 -25.99 -54.98 1.94
CA SER A 170 -26.31 -55.51 0.61
C SER A 170 -26.25 -57.03 0.57
N ASP A 171 -25.32 -57.67 1.29
CA ASP A 171 -25.26 -59.13 1.43
C ASP A 171 -26.48 -59.66 2.21
N VAL A 172 -26.86 -59.00 3.31
CA VAL A 172 -28.06 -59.36 4.09
C VAL A 172 -29.35 -59.13 3.27
N ALA A 173 -29.42 -58.06 2.47
CA ALA A 173 -30.55 -57.79 1.58
C ALA A 173 -30.60 -58.76 0.38
N ALA A 174 -29.45 -59.15 -0.16
CA ALA A 174 -29.34 -60.15 -1.22
C ALA A 174 -29.75 -61.53 -0.69
N ASP A 175 -29.34 -61.93 0.51
CA ASP A 175 -29.77 -63.17 1.17
C ASP A 175 -31.28 -63.19 1.44
N ALA A 176 -31.87 -62.05 1.84
CA ALA A 176 -33.32 -61.92 2.01
C ALA A 176 -34.09 -62.00 0.67
N ILE A 177 -33.50 -61.50 -0.42
CA ILE A 177 -34.06 -61.56 -1.77
C ILE A 177 -33.91 -62.96 -2.38
N ASP A 178 -32.78 -63.65 -2.17
CA ASP A 178 -32.56 -65.03 -2.60
C ASP A 178 -33.49 -66.02 -1.88
N GLN A 179 -33.77 -65.77 -0.60
CA GLN A 179 -34.77 -66.52 0.16
C GLN A 179 -36.21 -66.28 -0.36
N ALA A 180 -36.48 -65.10 -0.95
CA ALA A 180 -37.75 -64.76 -1.60
C ALA A 180 -37.86 -65.24 -3.07
N LEU A 181 -36.73 -65.52 -3.74
CA LEU A 181 -36.64 -66.00 -5.13
C LEU A 181 -36.74 -67.53 -5.27
N GLY A 182 -36.63 -68.28 -4.16
CA GLY A 182 -36.79 -69.73 -4.11
C GLY A 182 -38.20 -70.26 -4.44
N GLU A 183 -39.22 -69.39 -4.51
CA GLU A 183 -40.60 -69.78 -4.84
C GLU A 183 -41.15 -69.04 -6.07
N SER A 184 -41.14 -69.73 -7.23
CA SER A 184 -42.30 -69.87 -8.14
C SER A 184 -41.95 -69.80 -9.65
N ARG A 185 -42.26 -70.90 -10.34
CA ARG A 185 -42.33 -71.03 -11.81
C ARG A 185 -43.67 -70.53 -12.40
N GLU A 186 -44.48 -69.81 -11.63
CA GLU A 186 -45.85 -69.41 -11.99
C GLU A 186 -46.02 -67.90 -12.25
N LYS A 187 -44.96 -67.09 -12.12
CA LYS A 187 -45.04 -65.61 -12.23
C LYS A 187 -44.66 -65.01 -13.60
N LEU A 188 -44.45 -65.81 -14.65
CA LEU A 188 -44.01 -65.27 -15.95
C LEU A 188 -45.06 -64.36 -16.63
N ASP A 189 -46.36 -64.64 -16.46
CA ASP A 189 -47.43 -63.76 -16.98
C ASP A 189 -47.63 -62.50 -16.11
N ALA A 190 -47.40 -62.59 -14.80
CA ALA A 190 -47.45 -61.45 -13.88
C ALA A 190 -46.24 -60.50 -14.03
N SER A 191 -45.08 -61.01 -14.49
CA SER A 191 -43.90 -60.19 -14.78
C SER A 191 -44.06 -59.35 -16.04
N ARG A 192 -44.86 -59.80 -17.03
CA ARG A 192 -45.18 -59.01 -18.23
C ARG A 192 -46.08 -57.83 -17.92
N SER A 193 -47.16 -58.04 -17.18
CA SER A 193 -48.02 -56.95 -16.71
C SER A 193 -47.24 -55.97 -15.83
N ARG A 194 -46.39 -56.47 -14.93
CA ARG A 194 -45.52 -55.60 -14.11
C ARG A 194 -44.47 -54.85 -14.91
N ALA A 195 -43.89 -55.43 -15.97
CA ALA A 195 -42.92 -54.73 -16.82
C ALA A 195 -43.58 -53.60 -17.63
N VAL A 196 -44.77 -53.86 -18.21
CA VAL A 196 -45.55 -52.81 -18.90
C VAL A 196 -46.01 -51.74 -17.91
N GLU A 197 -46.40 -52.12 -16.70
CA GLU A 197 -46.77 -51.19 -15.63
C GLU A 197 -45.57 -50.38 -15.12
N LYS A 198 -44.37 -50.97 -15.05
CA LYS A 198 -43.12 -50.30 -14.68
C LYS A 198 -42.62 -49.35 -15.76
N ILE A 199 -42.75 -49.71 -17.04
CA ILE A 199 -42.44 -48.79 -18.15
C ILE A 199 -43.47 -47.65 -18.18
N ALA A 200 -44.75 -47.93 -17.92
CA ALA A 200 -45.76 -46.88 -17.78
C ALA A 200 -45.48 -45.94 -16.59
N GLN A 201 -45.05 -46.49 -15.44
CA GLN A 201 -44.57 -45.69 -14.31
C GLN A 201 -43.33 -44.87 -14.70
N ALA A 202 -42.37 -45.43 -15.43
CA ALA A 202 -41.19 -44.71 -15.88
C ALA A 202 -41.53 -43.54 -16.84
N VAL A 203 -42.45 -43.75 -17.79
CA VAL A 203 -42.97 -42.69 -18.66
C VAL A 203 -43.67 -41.61 -17.84
N GLN A 204 -44.46 -41.99 -16.83
CA GLN A 204 -45.10 -41.03 -15.93
C GLN A 204 -44.07 -40.23 -15.12
N THR A 205 -43.04 -40.88 -14.57
CA THR A 205 -41.96 -40.21 -13.82
C THR A 205 -41.14 -39.27 -14.71
N VAL A 206 -40.90 -39.65 -15.97
CA VAL A 206 -40.28 -38.75 -16.95
C VAL A 206 -41.18 -37.54 -17.23
N GLY A 207 -42.49 -37.73 -17.35
CA GLY A 207 -43.47 -36.63 -17.47
C GLY A 207 -43.46 -35.69 -16.25
N GLU A 208 -43.45 -36.23 -15.04
CA GLU A 208 -43.35 -35.48 -13.77
C GLU A 208 -42.01 -34.70 -13.67
N ALA A 209 -40.91 -35.30 -14.14
CA ALA A 209 -39.61 -34.64 -14.21
C ALA A 209 -39.61 -33.46 -15.21
N ARG A 210 -40.27 -33.62 -16.36
CA ARG A 210 -40.45 -32.53 -17.34
C ARG A 210 -41.32 -31.39 -16.81
N GLU A 211 -42.39 -31.70 -16.07
CA GLU A 211 -43.21 -30.69 -15.39
C GLU A 211 -42.40 -29.93 -14.33
N THR A 212 -41.54 -30.64 -13.59
CA THR A 212 -40.59 -30.04 -12.64
C THR A 212 -39.59 -29.10 -13.34
N LEU A 213 -39.02 -29.52 -14.47
CA LEU A 213 -38.13 -28.68 -15.28
C LEU A 213 -38.83 -27.42 -15.82
N ALA A 214 -40.10 -27.53 -16.23
CA ALA A 214 -40.89 -26.38 -16.63
C ALA A 214 -41.12 -25.39 -15.46
N GLY A 215 -41.32 -25.92 -14.25
CA GLY A 215 -41.36 -25.13 -13.01
C GLY A 215 -40.04 -24.38 -12.74
N ILE A 216 -38.90 -25.07 -12.89
CA ILE A 216 -37.56 -24.46 -12.72
C ILE A 216 -37.30 -23.41 -13.82
N GLY A 217 -37.70 -23.67 -15.06
CA GLY A 217 -37.62 -22.70 -16.15
C GLY A 217 -38.42 -21.43 -15.86
N SER A 218 -39.63 -21.56 -15.32
CA SER A 218 -40.47 -20.42 -14.93
C SER A 218 -39.85 -19.62 -13.76
N ALA A 219 -39.27 -20.30 -12.77
CA ALA A 219 -38.55 -19.65 -11.67
C ALA A 219 -37.29 -18.91 -12.16
N THR A 220 -36.61 -19.45 -13.17
CA THR A 220 -35.44 -18.82 -13.82
C THR A 220 -35.84 -17.54 -14.55
N ASP A 221 -37.00 -17.52 -15.21
CA ASP A 221 -37.57 -16.32 -15.85
C ASP A 221 -37.95 -15.25 -14.84
N GLU A 222 -38.53 -15.63 -13.71
CA GLU A 222 -38.83 -14.71 -12.61
C GLU A 222 -37.54 -14.11 -12.01
N ALA A 223 -36.50 -14.93 -11.83
CA ALA A 223 -35.20 -14.48 -11.37
C ALA A 223 -34.56 -13.49 -12.35
N GLN A 224 -34.65 -13.72 -13.67
CA GLN A 224 -34.19 -12.75 -14.68
C GLN A 224 -34.95 -11.42 -14.57
N GLY A 225 -36.28 -11.46 -14.38
CA GLY A 225 -37.09 -10.27 -14.14
C GLY A 225 -36.61 -9.48 -12.92
N LYS A 226 -36.31 -10.17 -11.81
CA LYS A 226 -35.79 -9.54 -10.57
C LYS A 226 -34.40 -8.93 -10.73
N VAL A 227 -33.54 -9.56 -11.53
CA VAL A 227 -32.23 -8.99 -11.90
C VAL A 227 -32.41 -7.70 -12.71
N GLY A 228 -33.37 -7.65 -13.63
CA GLY A 228 -33.74 -6.44 -14.38
C GLY A 228 -34.22 -5.30 -13.46
N GLU A 229 -35.15 -5.59 -12.53
CA GLU A 229 -35.64 -4.62 -11.55
C GLU A 229 -34.50 -4.06 -10.67
N ALA A 230 -33.58 -4.93 -10.23
CA ALA A 230 -32.43 -4.52 -9.43
C ALA A 230 -31.47 -3.60 -10.23
N LYS A 231 -31.28 -3.88 -11.52
CA LYS A 231 -30.47 -3.04 -12.41
C LYS A 231 -31.08 -1.65 -12.60
N ASP A 232 -32.39 -1.58 -12.81
CA ASP A 232 -33.10 -0.31 -12.92
C ASP A 232 -33.00 0.52 -11.64
N ALA A 233 -33.08 -0.13 -10.46
CA ALA A 233 -32.88 0.53 -9.18
C ALA A 233 -31.46 1.10 -9.04
N LEU A 234 -30.43 0.34 -9.44
CA LEU A 234 -29.04 0.81 -9.44
C LEU A 234 -28.82 1.98 -10.42
N CYS A 235 -29.48 1.98 -11.58
CA CYS A 235 -29.45 3.12 -12.50
C CYS A 235 -30.00 4.40 -11.87
N ARG A 236 -31.08 4.31 -11.09
CA ARG A 236 -31.62 5.46 -10.35
C ARG A 236 -30.65 5.94 -9.27
N VAL A 237 -30.10 5.02 -8.47
CA VAL A 237 -29.09 5.34 -7.45
C VAL A 237 -27.87 6.02 -8.09
N ARG A 238 -27.43 5.56 -9.27
CA ARG A 238 -26.33 6.19 -10.01
C ARG A 238 -26.64 7.63 -10.41
N ALA A 239 -27.86 7.91 -10.86
CA ALA A 239 -28.30 9.26 -11.20
C ALA A 239 -28.38 10.17 -9.96
N ASP A 240 -28.90 9.66 -8.84
CA ASP A 240 -28.99 10.38 -7.58
C ASP A 240 -27.60 10.70 -7.00
N LEU A 241 -26.66 9.76 -7.09
CA LEU A 241 -25.26 9.98 -6.71
C LEU A 241 -24.58 11.04 -7.58
N GLY A 242 -24.90 11.11 -8.88
CA GLY A 242 -24.44 12.18 -9.77
C GLY A 242 -24.95 13.55 -9.29
N THR A 243 -26.24 13.65 -8.99
CA THR A 243 -26.86 14.89 -8.48
C THR A 243 -26.27 15.31 -7.14
N ALA A 244 -26.03 14.35 -6.23
CA ALA A 244 -25.40 14.61 -4.93
C ALA A 244 -23.95 15.11 -5.09
N SER A 245 -23.20 14.54 -6.03
CA SER A 245 -21.84 14.99 -6.36
C SER A 245 -21.82 16.46 -6.83
N ASP A 246 -22.71 16.83 -7.75
CA ASP A 246 -22.81 18.19 -8.28
C ASP A 246 -23.20 19.21 -7.18
N ALA A 247 -24.13 18.82 -6.30
CA ALA A 247 -24.53 19.62 -5.16
C ALA A 247 -23.37 19.84 -4.16
N LEU A 248 -22.58 18.80 -3.89
CA LEU A 248 -21.42 18.90 -3.00
C LEU A 248 -20.30 19.75 -3.59
N GLN A 249 -20.09 19.69 -4.90
CA GLN A 249 -19.15 20.57 -5.59
C GLN A 249 -19.60 22.04 -5.52
N THR A 250 -20.91 22.30 -5.60
CA THR A 250 -21.49 23.63 -5.41
C THR A 250 -21.28 24.14 -3.98
N VAL A 251 -21.53 23.29 -2.96
CA VAL A 251 -21.30 23.63 -1.54
C VAL A 251 -19.83 23.93 -1.28
N SER A 252 -18.92 23.13 -1.84
CA SER A 252 -17.48 23.37 -1.75
C SER A 252 -17.09 24.72 -2.36
N GLY A 253 -17.58 25.02 -3.58
CA GLY A 253 -17.31 26.29 -4.24
C GLY A 253 -17.84 27.51 -3.47
N LEU A 254 -19.07 27.43 -2.95
CA LEU A 254 -19.66 28.49 -2.11
C LEU A 254 -18.91 28.67 -0.79
N THR A 255 -18.44 27.58 -0.18
CA THR A 255 -17.66 27.63 1.06
C THR A 255 -16.34 28.36 0.84
N THR A 256 -15.62 28.05 -0.25
CA THR A 256 -14.38 28.75 -0.62
C THR A 256 -14.65 30.22 -0.91
N GLN A 257 -15.70 30.53 -1.69
CA GLN A 257 -16.06 31.91 -2.00
C GLN A 257 -16.41 32.72 -0.74
N MET A 258 -17.06 32.11 0.25
CA MET A 258 -17.39 32.73 1.52
C MET A 258 -16.15 32.94 2.41
N GLN A 259 -15.20 31.99 2.40
CA GLN A 259 -13.91 32.14 3.08
C GLN A 259 -13.08 33.28 2.48
N ASP A 260 -13.01 33.37 1.15
CA ASP A 260 -12.31 34.46 0.45
C ASP A 260 -12.96 35.83 0.72
N GLY A 261 -14.29 35.87 0.76
CA GLY A 261 -15.05 37.07 1.13
C GLY A 261 -14.78 37.51 2.57
N LEU A 262 -14.76 36.58 3.53
CA LEU A 262 -14.43 36.85 4.93
C LEU A 262 -12.98 37.31 5.10
N ALA A 263 -12.04 36.70 4.39
CA ALA A 263 -10.63 37.10 4.41
C ALA A 263 -10.46 38.52 3.84
N SER A 264 -11.12 38.83 2.72
CA SER A 264 -11.09 40.14 2.09
C SER A 264 -11.75 41.21 2.97
N PHE A 265 -12.88 40.90 3.58
CA PHE A 265 -13.55 41.78 4.54
C PHE A 265 -12.65 42.06 5.75
N SER A 266 -12.04 41.03 6.33
CA SER A 266 -11.12 41.16 7.45
C SER A 266 -9.91 42.04 7.11
N ALA A 267 -9.29 41.78 5.95
CA ALA A 267 -8.12 42.53 5.47
C ALA A 267 -8.43 44.01 5.20
N ALA A 268 -9.64 44.35 4.77
CA ALA A 268 -10.05 45.73 4.50
C ALA A 268 -10.58 46.47 5.74
N ALA A 269 -11.41 45.81 6.55
CA ALA A 269 -12.12 46.45 7.64
C ALA A 269 -11.24 46.64 8.89
N MET A 270 -10.35 45.69 9.21
CA MET A 270 -9.50 45.78 10.41
C MET A 270 -8.56 47.00 10.39
N PRO A 271 -7.82 47.31 9.29
CA PRO A 271 -6.99 48.50 9.22
C PRO A 271 -7.80 49.80 9.20
N ALA A 272 -8.98 49.81 8.57
CA ALA A 272 -9.85 50.98 8.48
C ALA A 272 -10.38 51.39 9.86
N VAL A 273 -10.82 50.42 10.67
CA VAL A 273 -11.26 50.66 12.06
C VAL A 273 -10.09 51.16 12.91
N GLY A 274 -8.91 50.53 12.83
CA GLY A 274 -7.71 50.97 13.56
C GLY A 274 -7.26 52.39 13.21
N THR A 275 -7.31 52.75 11.92
CA THR A 275 -6.96 54.10 11.44
C THR A 275 -8.00 55.15 11.84
N GLY A 276 -9.29 54.78 11.83
CA GLY A 276 -10.37 55.66 12.32
C GLY A 276 -10.23 55.95 13.81
N LEU A 277 -9.98 54.92 14.62
CA LEU A 277 -9.76 55.03 16.06
C LEU A 277 -8.54 55.91 16.39
N SER A 278 -7.42 55.74 15.68
CA SER A 278 -6.22 56.55 15.90
C SER A 278 -6.43 58.01 15.48
N SER A 279 -7.17 58.25 14.40
CA SER A 279 -7.52 59.59 13.93
C SER A 279 -8.41 60.34 14.92
N VAL A 280 -9.43 59.66 15.47
CA VAL A 280 -10.31 60.22 16.50
C VAL A 280 -9.54 60.54 17.79
N SER A 281 -8.67 59.64 18.24
CA SER A 281 -7.81 59.85 19.41
C SER A 281 -6.84 61.03 19.20
N GLN A 282 -6.23 61.14 18.02
CA GLN A 282 -5.34 62.26 17.69
C GLN A 282 -6.10 63.59 17.60
N ALA A 283 -7.30 63.60 17.03
CA ALA A 283 -8.16 64.78 16.99
C ALA A 283 -8.55 65.24 18.40
N SER A 284 -8.89 64.32 19.29
CA SER A 284 -9.19 64.61 20.69
C SER A 284 -7.98 65.14 21.45
N SER A 285 -6.78 64.59 21.22
CA SER A 285 -5.55 65.11 21.83
C SER A 285 -5.24 66.55 21.39
N LYS A 286 -5.43 66.86 20.10
CA LYS A 286 -5.30 68.23 19.57
C LYS A 286 -6.34 69.18 20.16
N ALA A 287 -7.59 68.72 20.32
CA ALA A 287 -8.64 69.51 20.96
C ALA A 287 -8.29 69.83 22.43
N ASN A 288 -7.81 68.83 23.19
CA ASN A 288 -7.36 69.05 24.58
C ASN A 288 -6.17 69.99 24.67
N GLN A 289 -5.23 69.91 23.72
CA GLN A 289 -4.11 70.83 23.67
C GLN A 289 -4.60 72.27 23.46
N ALA A 290 -5.50 72.50 22.49
CA ALA A 290 -6.08 73.81 22.25
C ALA A 290 -6.88 74.33 23.47
N VAL A 291 -7.62 73.46 24.17
CA VAL A 291 -8.30 73.81 25.42
C VAL A 291 -7.29 74.20 26.51
N GLY A 292 -6.17 73.48 26.62
CA GLY A 292 -5.07 73.81 27.53
C GLY A 292 -4.42 75.15 27.22
N ASP A 293 -4.18 75.45 25.94
CA ASP A 293 -3.61 76.72 25.48
C ASP A 293 -4.56 77.91 25.78
N ILE A 294 -5.87 77.71 25.58
CA ILE A 294 -6.90 78.70 25.94
C ILE A 294 -6.92 78.93 27.45
N ALA A 295 -6.93 77.85 28.24
CA ALA A 295 -6.92 77.94 29.70
C ALA A 295 -5.66 78.67 30.22
N GLY A 296 -4.49 78.41 29.61
CA GLY A 296 -3.24 79.11 29.89
C GLY A 296 -3.32 80.60 29.59
N THR A 297 -3.80 80.96 28.40
CA THR A 297 -3.96 82.36 27.97
C THR A 297 -4.94 83.13 28.87
N ILE A 298 -6.04 82.49 29.28
CA ILE A 298 -6.99 83.07 30.24
C ILE A 298 -6.33 83.28 31.60
N GLY A 299 -5.52 82.33 32.07
CA GLY A 299 -4.75 82.47 33.31
C GLY A 299 -3.76 83.64 33.29
N GLU A 300 -3.06 83.84 32.18
CA GLU A 300 -2.15 84.98 31.99
C GLU A 300 -2.90 86.33 31.96
N ALA A 301 -4.03 86.39 31.25
CA ALA A 301 -4.89 87.58 31.21
C ALA A 301 -5.43 87.91 32.61
N GLN A 302 -5.87 86.90 33.37
CA GLN A 302 -6.30 87.09 34.76
C GLN A 302 -5.20 87.62 35.68
N GLY A 303 -3.97 87.09 35.56
CA GLY A 303 -2.82 87.60 36.30
C GLY A 303 -2.59 89.10 36.04
N SER A 304 -2.75 89.51 34.78
CA SER A 304 -2.61 90.90 34.35
C SER A 304 -3.77 91.79 34.85
N VAL A 305 -5.02 91.30 34.81
CA VAL A 305 -6.19 92.01 35.34
C VAL A 305 -6.10 92.18 36.85
N ARG A 306 -5.70 91.16 37.60
CA ARG A 306 -5.50 91.26 39.06
C ARG A 306 -4.39 92.26 39.43
N ALA A 307 -3.28 92.27 38.67
CA ALA A 307 -2.24 93.26 38.86
C ALA A 307 -2.72 94.70 38.56
N THR A 308 -3.54 94.87 37.52
CA THR A 308 -4.13 96.16 37.14
C THR A 308 -5.15 96.63 38.18
N LEU A 309 -6.03 95.74 38.68
CA LEU A 309 -6.98 96.02 39.76
C LEU A 309 -6.26 96.51 41.02
N ALA A 310 -5.17 95.84 41.43
CA ALA A 310 -4.40 96.23 42.60
C ALA A 310 -3.76 97.62 42.46
N GLN A 311 -3.22 97.95 41.27
CA GLN A 311 -2.65 99.26 41.00
C GLN A 311 -3.72 100.36 40.93
N ALA A 312 -4.82 100.11 40.25
CA ALA A 312 -5.90 101.09 40.08
C ALA A 312 -6.65 101.35 41.39
N GLN A 313 -6.82 100.35 42.27
CA GLN A 313 -7.37 100.58 43.61
C GLN A 313 -6.48 101.51 44.44
N ALA A 314 -5.15 101.36 44.36
CA ALA A 314 -4.23 102.26 45.04
C ALA A 314 -4.34 103.71 44.55
N VAL A 315 -4.54 103.93 43.23
CA VAL A 315 -4.78 105.25 42.64
C VAL A 315 -6.11 105.84 43.13
N VAL A 316 -7.18 105.05 43.17
CA VAL A 316 -8.49 105.51 43.69
C VAL A 316 -8.40 105.91 45.17
N ASP A 317 -7.66 105.16 45.98
CA ASP A 317 -7.43 105.47 47.39
C ASP A 317 -6.63 106.78 47.56
N GLU A 318 -5.63 107.01 46.70
CA GLU A 318 -4.82 108.22 46.67
C GLU A 318 -5.63 109.45 46.21
N ASP A 319 -6.44 109.32 45.15
CA ASP A 319 -7.34 110.38 44.66
C ASP A 319 -8.38 110.76 45.72
N ARG A 320 -8.93 109.80 46.47
CA ARG A 320 -9.82 110.08 47.61
C ARG A 320 -9.10 110.81 48.75
N ALA A 321 -7.89 110.39 49.08
CA ALA A 321 -7.09 111.05 50.10
C ALA A 321 -6.74 112.50 49.70
N LEU A 322 -6.41 112.73 48.42
CA LEU A 322 -6.13 114.04 47.86
C LEU A 322 -7.39 114.93 47.82
N ALA A 323 -8.53 114.38 47.40
CA ALA A 323 -9.82 115.07 47.43
C ALA A 323 -10.19 115.51 48.85
N ALA A 324 -10.05 114.61 49.83
CA ALA A 324 -10.31 114.91 51.24
C ALA A 324 -9.36 115.99 51.80
N TYR A 325 -8.07 115.95 51.41
CA TYR A 325 -7.11 116.98 51.75
C TYR A 325 -7.49 118.34 51.17
N LEU A 326 -7.76 118.42 49.86
CA LEU A 326 -8.15 119.66 49.18
C LEU A 326 -9.45 120.24 49.75
N LYS A 327 -10.41 119.39 50.10
CA LYS A 327 -11.65 119.77 50.78
C LYS A 327 -11.38 120.36 52.17
N SER A 328 -10.53 119.73 52.97
CA SER A 328 -10.13 120.25 54.29
C SER A 328 -9.40 121.59 54.21
N VAL A 329 -8.58 121.79 53.18
CA VAL A 329 -7.89 123.07 52.92
C VAL A 329 -8.90 124.13 52.48
N ALA A 330 -9.86 123.79 51.60
CA ALA A 330 -10.92 124.69 51.18
C ALA A 330 -11.84 125.12 52.34
N ASP A 331 -12.22 124.18 53.21
CA ASP A 331 -13.08 124.43 54.37
C ASP A 331 -12.42 125.33 55.43
N GLY A 332 -11.09 125.30 55.54
CA GLY A 332 -10.30 126.16 56.42
C GLY A 332 -10.09 127.59 55.93
N LEU A 333 -10.46 127.92 54.68
CA LEU A 333 -10.31 129.26 54.11
C LEU A 333 -11.51 130.18 54.41
N PRO A 334 -11.29 131.49 54.62
CA PRO A 334 -12.35 132.49 54.76
C PRO A 334 -13.30 132.54 53.55
N GLU A 335 -14.58 132.89 53.77
CA GLU A 335 -15.66 132.91 52.75
C GLU A 335 -15.38 133.83 51.55
N ASP A 336 -14.53 134.83 51.72
CA ASP A 336 -14.16 135.88 50.78
C ASP A 336 -12.87 135.58 49.97
N ASN A 337 -12.26 134.40 50.16
CA ASN A 337 -11.04 134.02 49.45
C ASN A 337 -11.33 133.52 48.01
N PRO A 338 -10.75 134.13 46.96
CA PRO A 338 -11.00 133.75 45.57
C PRO A 338 -10.52 132.32 45.21
N GLY A 339 -9.64 131.71 46.02
CA GLY A 339 -9.16 130.35 45.84
C GLY A 339 -10.05 129.24 46.44
N LYS A 340 -11.05 129.58 47.28
CA LYS A 340 -11.89 128.61 47.98
C LYS A 340 -12.80 127.81 47.03
N GLN A 341 -13.50 128.49 46.11
CA GLN A 341 -14.38 127.86 45.13
C GLN A 341 -13.63 126.91 44.15
N PRO A 342 -12.50 127.32 43.52
CA PRO A 342 -11.73 126.43 42.66
C PRO A 342 -11.21 125.17 43.37
N LEU A 343 -10.76 125.28 44.62
CA LEU A 343 -10.30 124.14 45.42
C LEU A 343 -11.44 123.17 45.78
N ALA A 344 -12.61 123.70 46.15
CA ALA A 344 -13.79 122.88 46.41
C ALA A 344 -14.30 122.16 45.14
N GLN A 345 -14.24 122.82 43.99
CA GLN A 345 -14.58 122.19 42.69
C GLN A 345 -13.58 121.11 42.30
N ALA A 346 -12.27 121.35 42.48
CA ALA A 346 -11.24 120.35 42.22
C ALA A 346 -11.39 119.12 43.15
N ALA A 347 -11.69 119.34 44.43
CA ALA A 347 -11.97 118.25 45.37
C ALA A 347 -13.22 117.44 44.96
N ALA A 348 -14.32 118.10 44.58
CA ALA A 348 -15.53 117.43 44.11
C ALA A 348 -15.29 116.66 42.79
N GLN A 349 -14.46 117.20 41.89
CA GLN A 349 -14.11 116.54 40.62
C GLN A 349 -13.25 115.29 40.86
N LEU A 350 -12.28 115.35 41.78
CA LEU A 350 -11.49 114.18 42.19
C LEU A 350 -12.35 113.14 42.92
N GLU A 351 -13.28 113.57 43.78
CA GLU A 351 -14.23 112.68 44.48
C GLU A 351 -15.15 111.96 43.48
N GLN A 352 -15.62 112.65 42.44
CA GLN A 352 -16.38 112.05 41.33
C GLN A 352 -15.54 111.09 40.49
N GLN A 353 -14.32 111.47 40.11
CA GLN A 353 -13.41 110.59 39.35
C GLN A 353 -13.08 109.31 40.11
N ALA A 354 -12.84 109.41 41.42
CA ALA A 354 -12.61 108.27 42.28
C ALA A 354 -13.85 107.36 42.41
N ALA A 355 -15.06 107.93 42.41
CA ALA A 355 -16.31 107.15 42.41
C ALA A 355 -16.52 106.41 41.08
N ASP A 356 -16.31 107.08 39.94
CA ASP A 356 -16.43 106.48 38.60
C ASP A 356 -15.37 105.37 38.38
N ALA A 357 -14.15 105.60 38.86
CA ALA A 357 -13.09 104.60 38.84
C ALA A 357 -13.40 103.41 39.74
N GLN A 358 -13.96 103.62 40.95
CA GLN A 358 -14.38 102.53 41.83
C GLN A 358 -15.46 101.64 41.19
N ALA A 359 -16.46 102.24 40.52
CA ALA A 359 -17.48 101.49 39.79
C ALA A 359 -16.86 100.64 38.67
N THR A 360 -15.87 101.18 37.97
CA THR A 360 -15.11 100.46 36.93
C THR A 360 -14.30 99.30 37.52
N LEU A 361 -13.73 99.45 38.72
CA LEU A 361 -13.01 98.38 39.43
C LEU A 361 -13.95 97.26 39.89
N GLU A 362 -15.15 97.59 40.34
CA GLU A 362 -16.18 96.60 40.71
C GLU A 362 -16.60 95.78 39.48
N ASP A 363 -16.84 96.43 38.33
CA ASP A 363 -17.14 95.75 37.07
C ASP A 363 -15.98 94.86 36.59
N LEU A 364 -14.73 95.34 36.67
CA LEU A 364 -13.54 94.53 36.34
C LEU A 364 -13.35 93.35 37.28
N THR A 365 -13.66 93.50 38.57
CA THR A 365 -13.61 92.41 39.56
C THR A 365 -14.65 91.33 39.23
N ARG A 366 -15.87 91.74 38.86
CA ARG A 366 -16.93 90.82 38.41
C ARG A 366 -16.52 90.09 37.12
N ILE A 367 -16.02 90.82 36.12
CA ILE A 367 -15.52 90.22 34.87
C ILE A 367 -14.39 89.22 35.15
N SER A 368 -13.49 89.52 36.09
CA SER A 368 -12.42 88.59 36.48
C SER A 368 -12.97 87.29 37.10
N ALA A 369 -14.01 87.36 37.94
CA ALA A 369 -14.65 86.19 38.56
C ALA A 369 -15.46 85.36 37.54
N ASP A 370 -16.19 86.03 36.64
CA ASP A 370 -16.91 85.38 35.54
C ASP A 370 -15.93 84.67 34.60
N THR A 371 -14.79 85.29 34.30
CA THR A 371 -13.71 84.71 33.49
C THR A 371 -13.11 83.47 34.15
N GLU A 372 -13.01 83.43 35.49
CA GLU A 372 -12.55 82.25 36.23
C GLU A 372 -13.53 81.09 36.13
N THR A 373 -14.83 81.37 36.25
CA THR A 373 -15.89 80.39 36.07
C THR A 373 -15.89 79.82 34.65
N VAL A 374 -15.75 80.68 33.64
CA VAL A 374 -15.68 80.27 32.22
C VAL A 374 -14.42 79.43 31.96
N SER A 375 -13.28 79.77 32.54
CA SER A 375 -12.03 79.00 32.40
C SER A 375 -12.18 77.58 32.99
N GLN A 376 -12.73 77.47 34.20
CA GLN A 376 -12.97 76.18 34.84
C GLN A 376 -13.98 75.33 34.06
N ALA A 377 -15.08 75.93 33.58
CA ALA A 377 -16.06 75.24 32.74
C ALA A 377 -15.45 74.76 31.41
N THR A 378 -14.57 75.55 30.79
CA THR A 378 -13.88 75.18 29.55
C THR A 378 -12.90 74.04 29.76
N ALA A 379 -12.13 74.05 30.85
CA ALA A 379 -11.23 72.96 31.23
C ALA A 379 -12.00 71.66 31.54
N GLN A 380 -13.13 71.77 32.24
CA GLN A 380 -14.00 70.62 32.52
C GLN A 380 -14.60 70.04 31.24
N ALA A 381 -15.09 70.87 30.32
CA ALA A 381 -15.61 70.43 29.04
C ALA A 381 -14.56 69.70 28.18
N GLY A 382 -13.29 70.13 28.23
CA GLY A 382 -12.18 69.41 27.60
C GLY A 382 -11.95 68.02 28.22
N ASN A 383 -11.95 67.94 29.55
CA ASN A 383 -11.82 66.66 30.26
C ASN A 383 -12.99 65.70 29.96
N ASP A 384 -14.22 66.20 29.93
CA ASP A 384 -15.42 65.41 29.63
C ASP A 384 -15.41 64.91 28.19
N LEU A 385 -15.02 65.75 27.23
CA LEU A 385 -14.83 65.36 25.83
C LEU A 385 -13.77 64.26 25.70
N ASN A 386 -12.63 64.42 26.37
CA ASN A 386 -11.58 63.42 26.40
C ASN A 386 -12.08 62.09 26.97
N ALA A 387 -12.80 62.12 28.09
CA ALA A 387 -13.36 60.92 28.70
C ALA A 387 -14.35 60.21 27.77
N ALA A 388 -15.25 60.95 27.13
CA ALA A 388 -16.22 60.40 26.18
C ALA A 388 -15.54 59.78 24.95
N VAL A 389 -14.50 60.44 24.41
CA VAL A 389 -13.72 59.90 23.29
C VAL A 389 -12.97 58.63 23.70
N GLN A 390 -12.31 58.62 24.86
CA GLN A 390 -11.59 57.42 25.33
C GLN A 390 -12.55 56.25 25.58
N GLN A 391 -13.73 56.51 26.11
CA GLN A 391 -14.77 55.48 26.28
C GLN A 391 -15.28 54.95 24.94
N ALA A 392 -15.51 55.83 23.95
CA ALA A 392 -15.91 55.43 22.61
C ALA A 392 -14.82 54.62 21.89
N VAL A 393 -13.54 55.02 22.03
CA VAL A 393 -12.38 54.30 21.49
C VAL A 393 -12.26 52.91 22.13
N ALA A 394 -12.37 52.81 23.46
CA ALA A 394 -12.32 51.53 24.16
C ALA A 394 -13.48 50.61 23.77
N GLY A 395 -14.70 51.14 23.63
CA GLY A 395 -15.88 50.39 23.19
C GLY A 395 -15.74 49.86 21.76
N ALA A 396 -15.26 50.69 20.84
CA ALA A 396 -15.04 50.31 19.45
C ALA A 396 -13.83 49.35 19.28
N GLN A 397 -12.79 49.47 20.11
CA GLN A 397 -11.71 48.48 20.20
C GLN A 397 -12.23 47.13 20.69
N ALA A 398 -13.00 47.09 21.78
CA ALA A 398 -13.59 45.85 22.28
C ALA A 398 -14.54 45.18 21.26
N TYR A 399 -15.29 45.98 20.49
CA TYR A 399 -16.11 45.45 19.38
C TYR A 399 -15.25 44.91 18.23
N SER A 400 -14.20 45.63 17.85
CA SER A 400 -13.24 45.20 16.83
C SER A 400 -12.53 43.90 17.23
N ASP A 401 -12.05 43.80 18.48
CA ASP A 401 -11.37 42.63 19.02
C ASP A 401 -12.29 41.40 19.07
N ASN A 402 -13.58 41.58 19.40
CA ASN A 402 -14.55 40.49 19.32
C ASN A 402 -14.90 40.11 17.88
N LEU A 403 -15.07 41.08 16.99
CA LEU A 403 -15.42 40.79 15.60
C LEU A 403 -14.28 40.06 14.87
N PHE A 404 -13.06 40.60 14.92
CA PHE A 404 -11.90 40.07 14.20
C PHE A 404 -11.12 39.01 14.99
N GLY A 405 -11.16 39.05 16.33
CA GLY A 405 -10.43 38.11 17.18
C GLY A 405 -11.20 36.84 17.56
N THR A 406 -12.54 36.87 17.56
CA THR A 406 -13.34 35.70 17.94
C THR A 406 -14.39 35.31 16.90
N THR A 407 -15.21 36.26 16.43
CA THR A 407 -16.37 35.96 15.57
C THR A 407 -15.97 35.52 14.17
N ILE A 408 -15.13 36.29 13.47
CA ILE A 408 -14.65 35.93 12.12
C ILE A 408 -13.82 34.63 12.14
N PRO A 409 -12.86 34.44 13.08
CA PRO A 409 -12.15 33.16 13.20
C PRO A 409 -13.06 31.97 13.46
N ALA A 410 -14.09 32.12 14.32
CA ALA A 410 -15.06 31.06 14.59
C ALA A 410 -15.88 30.69 13.34
N VAL A 411 -16.40 31.69 12.62
CA VAL A 411 -17.13 31.46 11.35
C VAL A 411 -16.22 30.82 10.30
N ASN A 412 -14.97 31.28 10.17
CA ASN A 412 -13.99 30.69 9.26
C ASN A 412 -13.67 29.23 9.63
N GLY A 413 -13.56 28.93 10.92
CA GLY A 413 -13.40 27.57 11.44
C GLY A 413 -14.59 26.66 11.12
N SER A 414 -15.82 27.16 11.30
CA SER A 414 -17.04 26.42 10.93
C SER A 414 -17.17 26.20 9.41
N LEU A 415 -16.79 27.18 8.59
CA LEU A 415 -16.71 27.01 7.13
C LEU A 415 -15.66 25.99 6.72
N ALA A 416 -14.50 25.96 7.40
CA ALA A 416 -13.48 24.94 7.16
C ALA A 416 -13.98 23.53 7.52
N GLN A 417 -14.71 23.39 8.63
CA GLN A 417 -15.36 22.14 9.02
C GLN A 417 -16.43 21.71 8.00
N LEU A 418 -17.25 22.65 7.51
CA LEU A 418 -18.24 22.39 6.47
C LEU A 418 -17.59 21.94 5.17
N GLY A 419 -16.49 22.59 4.76
CA GLY A 419 -15.70 22.19 3.61
C GLY A 419 -15.10 20.79 3.75
N ALA A 420 -14.57 20.46 4.94
CA ALA A 420 -14.05 19.12 5.23
C ALA A 420 -15.15 18.05 5.22
N ALA A 421 -16.32 18.32 5.82
CA ALA A 421 -17.47 17.42 5.81
C ALA A 421 -18.01 17.20 4.39
N SER A 422 -18.11 18.28 3.59
CA SER A 422 -18.52 18.22 2.19
C SER A 422 -17.55 17.39 1.33
N SER A 423 -16.24 17.54 1.53
CA SER A 423 -15.20 16.75 0.85
C SER A 423 -15.25 15.26 1.24
N SER A 424 -15.43 14.94 2.52
CA SER A 424 -15.60 13.57 3.00
C SER A 424 -16.85 12.92 2.39
N LEU A 425 -17.97 13.66 2.33
CA LEU A 425 -19.20 13.18 1.72
C LEU A 425 -19.07 13.01 0.20
N ALA A 426 -18.35 13.89 -0.48
CA ALA A 426 -18.05 13.76 -1.92
C ALA A 426 -17.21 12.50 -2.20
N THR A 427 -16.25 12.20 -1.33
CA THR A 427 -15.46 10.95 -1.39
C THR A 427 -16.35 9.72 -1.17
N ALA A 428 -17.25 9.76 -0.19
CA ALA A 428 -18.20 8.66 0.07
C ALA A 428 -19.15 8.43 -1.12
N VAL A 429 -19.67 9.51 -1.73
CA VAL A 429 -20.50 9.45 -2.96
C VAL A 429 -19.72 8.85 -4.13
N SER A 430 -18.45 9.23 -4.31
CA SER A 430 -17.58 8.65 -5.34
C SER A 430 -17.35 7.16 -5.13
N ASN A 431 -17.09 6.72 -3.90
CA ASN A 431 -16.91 5.30 -3.57
C ASN A 431 -18.20 4.50 -3.79
N GLN A 432 -19.35 5.06 -3.43
CA GLN A 432 -20.65 4.42 -3.66
C GLN A 432 -20.94 4.25 -5.15
N ARG A 433 -20.52 5.18 -6.00
CA ARG A 433 -20.65 5.06 -7.46
C ARG A 433 -19.85 3.87 -7.99
N VAL A 434 -18.64 3.65 -7.50
CA VAL A 434 -17.83 2.47 -7.88
C VAL A 434 -18.52 1.16 -7.48
N LEU A 435 -19.08 1.11 -6.26
CA LEU A 435 -19.82 -0.07 -5.80
C LEU A 435 -21.08 -0.33 -6.64
N VAL A 436 -21.84 0.71 -7.00
CA VAL A 436 -23.00 0.60 -7.89
C VAL A 436 -22.61 0.02 -9.26
N ASP A 437 -21.46 0.45 -9.80
CA ASP A 437 -20.95 -0.03 -11.08
C ASP A 437 -20.51 -1.49 -11.02
N GLN A 438 -19.86 -1.89 -9.93
CA GLN A 438 -19.48 -3.28 -9.67
C GLN A 438 -20.70 -4.18 -9.49
N THR A 439 -21.71 -3.75 -8.71
CA THR A 439 -22.95 -4.51 -8.51
C THR A 439 -23.72 -4.65 -9.83
N SER A 440 -23.74 -3.62 -10.68
CA SER A 440 -24.34 -3.72 -12.01
C SER A 440 -23.65 -4.77 -12.88
N LEU A 441 -22.31 -4.88 -12.82
CA LEU A 441 -21.55 -5.88 -13.56
C LEU A 441 -21.87 -7.31 -13.07
N VAL A 442 -21.97 -7.51 -11.76
CA VAL A 442 -22.35 -8.81 -11.17
C VAL A 442 -23.77 -9.19 -11.56
N LEU A 443 -24.70 -8.23 -11.59
CA LEU A 443 -26.07 -8.48 -12.06
C LEU A 443 -26.11 -8.83 -13.56
N ASP A 444 -25.27 -8.21 -14.39
CA ASP A 444 -25.13 -8.58 -15.81
C ASP A 444 -24.60 -10.02 -15.97
N GLN A 445 -23.63 -10.41 -15.15
CA GLN A 445 -23.12 -11.78 -15.14
C GLN A 445 -24.17 -12.77 -14.66
N LEU A 446 -24.92 -12.43 -13.61
CA LEU A 446 -26.02 -13.26 -13.11
C LEU A 446 -27.13 -13.43 -14.16
N ALA A 447 -27.50 -12.36 -14.86
CA ALA A 447 -28.44 -12.44 -15.98
C ALA A 447 -27.95 -13.38 -17.08
N SER A 448 -26.67 -13.30 -17.45
CA SER A 448 -26.05 -14.21 -18.42
C SER A 448 -26.08 -15.65 -17.94
N THR A 449 -25.74 -15.92 -16.68
CA THR A 449 -25.77 -17.27 -16.10
C THR A 449 -27.18 -17.85 -16.08
N LEU A 450 -28.19 -17.05 -15.71
CA LEU A 450 -29.59 -17.47 -15.75
C LEU A 450 -30.05 -17.78 -17.18
N CYS A 451 -29.55 -17.05 -18.18
CA CYS A 451 -29.81 -17.36 -19.60
C CYS A 451 -29.23 -18.71 -20.00
N THR A 452 -27.96 -18.97 -19.66
CA THR A 452 -27.31 -20.26 -19.93
C THR A 452 -28.01 -21.41 -19.21
N ALA A 453 -28.43 -21.20 -17.96
CA ALA A 453 -29.17 -22.19 -17.19
C ALA A 453 -30.52 -22.51 -17.84
N LYS A 454 -31.23 -21.48 -18.34
CA LYS A 454 -32.48 -21.66 -19.08
C LYS A 454 -32.27 -22.47 -20.37
N ASP A 455 -31.22 -22.16 -21.13
CA ASP A 455 -30.89 -22.89 -22.36
C ASP A 455 -30.58 -24.36 -22.07
N ALA A 456 -29.83 -24.64 -21.00
CA ALA A 456 -29.53 -26.00 -20.55
C ALA A 456 -30.80 -26.75 -20.10
N LEU A 457 -31.70 -26.11 -19.35
CA LEU A 457 -32.99 -26.68 -18.97
C LEU A 457 -33.83 -27.04 -20.20
N GLY A 458 -33.82 -26.20 -21.24
CA GLY A 458 -34.49 -26.48 -22.51
C GLY A 458 -33.89 -27.67 -23.27
N GLN A 459 -32.57 -27.83 -23.24
CA GLN A 459 -31.90 -29.01 -23.83
C GLN A 459 -32.25 -30.29 -23.07
N THR A 460 -32.25 -30.24 -21.73
CA THR A 460 -32.63 -31.37 -20.87
C THR A 460 -34.09 -31.78 -21.07
N ASP A 461 -35.02 -30.82 -21.19
CA ASP A 461 -36.42 -31.13 -21.53
C ASP A 461 -36.52 -31.85 -22.89
N GLY A 462 -35.73 -31.42 -23.89
CA GLY A 462 -35.67 -32.08 -25.20
C GLY A 462 -35.13 -33.52 -25.14
N ILE A 463 -34.14 -33.78 -24.28
CA ILE A 463 -33.62 -35.14 -24.03
C ILE A 463 -34.69 -36.00 -23.35
N LEU A 464 -35.36 -35.48 -22.32
CA LEU A 464 -36.43 -36.20 -21.63
C LEU A 464 -37.63 -36.47 -22.53
N ALA A 465 -37.99 -35.54 -23.42
CA ALA A 465 -39.02 -35.77 -24.43
C ALA A 465 -38.64 -36.92 -25.38
N SER A 466 -37.37 -37.00 -25.78
CA SER A 466 -36.85 -38.09 -26.62
C SER A 466 -36.83 -39.43 -25.87
N LEU A 467 -36.52 -39.41 -24.56
CA LEU A 467 -36.56 -40.59 -23.69
C LEU A 467 -38.00 -41.07 -23.48
N GLU A 468 -38.95 -40.16 -23.29
CA GLU A 468 -40.38 -40.45 -23.20
C GLU A 468 -40.88 -41.17 -24.46
N GLU A 469 -40.53 -40.67 -25.65
CA GLU A 469 -40.86 -41.27 -26.94
C GLU A 469 -40.19 -42.66 -27.13
N GLY A 470 -38.93 -42.79 -26.71
CA GLY A 470 -38.20 -44.06 -26.72
C GLY A 470 -38.80 -45.12 -25.78
N LEU A 471 -39.20 -44.71 -24.57
CA LEU A 471 -39.86 -45.60 -23.59
C LEU A 471 -41.26 -46.03 -24.07
N ASP A 472 -42.01 -45.15 -24.73
CA ASP A 472 -43.31 -45.51 -25.30
C ASP A 472 -43.16 -46.44 -26.54
N THR A 473 -42.07 -46.28 -27.29
CA THR A 473 -41.65 -47.22 -28.36
C THR A 473 -41.28 -48.59 -27.76
N VAL A 474 -40.46 -48.63 -26.71
CA VAL A 474 -40.08 -49.88 -26.01
C VAL A 474 -41.31 -50.56 -25.39
N ARG A 475 -42.24 -49.79 -24.81
CA ARG A 475 -43.53 -50.31 -24.32
C ARG A 475 -44.31 -50.98 -25.45
N THR A 476 -44.35 -50.35 -26.63
CA THR A 476 -45.00 -50.89 -27.83
C THR A 476 -44.30 -52.15 -28.34
N ASP A 477 -42.97 -52.19 -28.29
CA ASP A 477 -42.15 -53.35 -28.67
C ASP A 477 -42.25 -54.51 -27.66
N VAL A 478 -42.34 -54.23 -26.35
CA VAL A 478 -42.61 -55.26 -25.31
C VAL A 478 -44.00 -55.85 -25.46
N LEU A 479 -44.98 -55.06 -25.92
CA LEU A 479 -46.31 -55.56 -26.29
C LEU A 479 -46.24 -56.45 -27.55
N SER A 480 -45.34 -56.15 -28.50
CA SER A 480 -45.13 -56.93 -29.75
C SER A 480 -44.25 -58.18 -29.57
N LEU A 481 -43.34 -58.18 -28.59
CA LEU A 481 -42.44 -59.29 -28.20
C LEU A 481 -43.17 -60.54 -27.67
N GLY A 482 -44.50 -60.51 -27.54
CA GLY A 482 -45.32 -61.69 -27.29
C GLY A 482 -45.33 -62.74 -28.42
N GLN A 483 -44.58 -62.54 -29.52
CA GLN A 483 -44.55 -63.47 -30.66
C GLN A 483 -43.24 -64.24 -30.87
N SER A 484 -42.15 -63.98 -30.13
CA SER A 484 -40.94 -64.80 -30.30
C SER A 484 -40.10 -64.87 -29.03
N GLY A 485 -39.84 -66.12 -28.60
CA GLY A 485 -39.14 -66.51 -27.38
C GLY A 485 -37.66 -66.11 -27.30
N VAL A 486 -37.39 -64.80 -27.27
CA VAL A 486 -36.06 -64.21 -27.06
C VAL A 486 -35.76 -64.02 -25.56
N LEU A 487 -36.77 -64.11 -24.68
CA LEU A 487 -36.62 -63.95 -23.24
C LEU A 487 -35.68 -64.98 -22.57
N ALA A 488 -35.54 -66.17 -23.15
CA ALA A 488 -34.61 -67.21 -22.66
C ALA A 488 -33.13 -66.89 -22.92
N LYS A 489 -32.82 -65.81 -23.66
CA LYS A 489 -31.45 -65.34 -23.91
C LYS A 489 -31.08 -64.07 -23.14
N LEU A 490 -32.08 -63.35 -22.61
CA LEU A 490 -31.85 -62.07 -21.92
C LEU A 490 -31.62 -62.24 -20.42
N VAL A 491 -32.18 -63.30 -19.83
CA VAL A 491 -31.92 -63.71 -18.45
C VAL A 491 -30.88 -64.83 -18.51
N GLY A 492 -29.60 -64.46 -18.43
CA GLY A 492 -28.52 -65.43 -18.26
C GLY A 492 -28.67 -66.21 -16.95
N GLU A 493 -27.95 -67.33 -16.83
CA GLU A 493 -27.99 -68.24 -15.67
C GLU A 493 -27.38 -67.67 -14.37
N ASP A 494 -26.84 -66.45 -14.40
CA ASP A 494 -26.22 -65.79 -13.24
C ASP A 494 -27.11 -64.62 -12.78
N GLY A 495 -27.56 -64.64 -11.53
CA GLY A 495 -28.56 -63.74 -10.95
C GLY A 495 -28.19 -62.25 -10.88
N LEU A 496 -28.98 -61.48 -10.11
CA LEU A 496 -28.77 -60.06 -9.87
C LEU A 496 -27.49 -59.83 -9.06
N ASP A 497 -26.59 -59.02 -9.61
CA ASP A 497 -25.27 -58.72 -9.04
C ASP A 497 -25.39 -57.70 -7.89
N ALA A 498 -25.39 -58.21 -6.65
CA ALA A 498 -25.56 -57.43 -5.43
C ALA A 498 -24.51 -56.31 -5.28
N SER A 499 -23.31 -56.50 -5.84
CA SER A 499 -22.24 -55.49 -5.84
C SER A 499 -22.63 -54.22 -6.60
N LYS A 500 -23.41 -54.33 -7.68
CA LYS A 500 -23.81 -53.16 -8.49
C LYS A 500 -24.95 -52.35 -7.86
N ILE A 501 -25.78 -53.01 -7.04
CA ILE A 501 -26.85 -52.34 -6.30
C ILE A 501 -26.24 -51.60 -5.10
N ALA A 502 -25.25 -52.20 -4.44
CA ALA A 502 -24.42 -51.57 -3.41
C ALA A 502 -23.76 -50.27 -3.92
N ASP A 503 -23.10 -50.32 -5.08
CA ASP A 503 -22.44 -49.15 -5.69
C ASP A 503 -23.42 -48.00 -6.00
N PHE A 504 -24.64 -48.33 -6.46
CA PHE A 504 -25.67 -47.34 -6.76
C PHE A 504 -26.30 -46.72 -5.50
N MET A 505 -26.40 -47.46 -4.39
CA MET A 505 -26.96 -46.96 -3.12
C MET A 505 -25.96 -46.15 -2.29
N GLY A 506 -24.66 -46.43 -2.39
CA GLY A 506 -23.60 -45.78 -1.61
C GLY A 506 -23.18 -44.39 -2.13
N SER A 507 -23.40 -44.11 -3.41
CA SER A 507 -22.95 -42.86 -4.05
C SER A 507 -23.95 -42.43 -5.15
N PRO A 508 -25.09 -41.81 -4.79
CA PRO A 508 -26.12 -41.42 -5.78
C PRO A 508 -25.64 -40.36 -6.79
N THR A 509 -24.48 -39.76 -6.57
CA THR A 509 -23.80 -38.85 -7.51
C THR A 509 -22.32 -39.23 -7.59
N GLU A 510 -21.91 -39.71 -8.75
CA GLU A 510 -20.50 -39.99 -9.04
C GLU A 510 -19.80 -38.66 -9.39
N LEU A 511 -18.80 -38.28 -8.58
CA LEU A 511 -17.99 -37.09 -8.86
C LEU A 511 -16.99 -37.41 -9.98
N GLU A 512 -17.39 -37.19 -11.23
CA GLU A 512 -16.49 -37.33 -12.38
C GLU A 512 -15.43 -36.22 -12.35
N THR A 513 -14.24 -36.54 -11.88
CA THR A 513 -13.12 -35.59 -11.77
C THR A 513 -12.35 -35.55 -13.10
N GLU A 514 -12.66 -34.58 -13.95
CA GLU A 514 -11.85 -34.31 -15.13
C GLU A 514 -10.66 -33.37 -14.80
N GLN A 515 -9.44 -33.90 -14.96
CA GLN A 515 -8.23 -33.12 -14.77
C GLN A 515 -7.89 -32.28 -16.02
N LEU A 516 -8.04 -30.97 -15.92
CA LEU A 516 -7.78 -30.06 -17.06
C LEU A 516 -6.28 -29.96 -17.45
N TYR A 517 -5.37 -30.05 -16.47
CA TYR A 517 -3.92 -29.99 -16.67
C TYR A 517 -3.23 -31.06 -15.82
N PRO A 518 -3.24 -32.33 -16.24
CA PRO A 518 -2.69 -33.42 -15.46
C PRO A 518 -1.18 -33.25 -15.28
N LEU A 519 -0.72 -33.48 -14.06
CA LEU A 519 0.69 -33.45 -13.66
C LEU A 519 1.12 -34.86 -13.26
N ASN A 520 2.31 -35.27 -13.70
CA ASN A 520 2.84 -36.59 -13.39
C ASN A 520 3.37 -36.75 -11.96
N ALA A 521 3.70 -35.65 -11.27
CA ALA A 521 4.29 -35.67 -9.94
C ALA A 521 4.18 -34.31 -9.24
N TYR A 522 4.20 -34.30 -7.90
CA TYR A 522 4.27 -33.06 -7.11
C TYR A 522 5.57 -32.30 -7.36
N GLY A 523 6.68 -33.03 -7.58
CA GLY A 523 7.96 -32.43 -7.95
C GLY A 523 7.89 -31.62 -9.26
N SER A 524 7.09 -32.08 -10.23
CA SER A 524 6.85 -31.35 -11.48
C SER A 524 6.06 -30.06 -11.26
N ALA A 525 5.07 -30.08 -10.34
CA ALA A 525 4.31 -28.89 -9.96
C ALA A 525 5.20 -27.81 -9.34
N MET A 526 6.19 -28.23 -8.54
CA MET A 526 7.11 -27.36 -7.80
C MET A 526 8.34 -26.92 -8.61
N ALA A 527 8.64 -27.59 -9.74
CA ALA A 527 9.82 -27.30 -10.56
C ALA A 527 9.93 -25.83 -11.00
N PRO A 528 8.87 -25.14 -11.48
CA PRO A 528 8.93 -23.71 -11.82
C PRO A 528 9.53 -22.83 -10.71
N LEU A 529 9.13 -23.03 -9.45
CA LEU A 529 9.64 -22.25 -8.33
C LEU A 529 11.15 -22.45 -8.15
N PHE A 530 11.57 -23.72 -8.08
CA PHE A 530 12.97 -24.05 -7.85
C PHE A 530 13.88 -23.63 -9.01
N MET A 531 13.40 -23.69 -10.25
CA MET A 531 14.12 -23.21 -11.43
C MET A 531 14.37 -21.71 -11.37
N ASN A 532 13.36 -20.91 -11.05
CA ASN A 532 13.49 -19.45 -10.94
C ASN A 532 14.47 -19.03 -9.84
N LEU A 533 14.43 -19.72 -8.70
CA LEU A 533 15.43 -19.58 -7.62
C LEU A 533 16.85 -19.86 -8.13
N THR A 534 17.03 -20.96 -8.85
CA THR A 534 18.32 -21.33 -9.43
C THR A 534 18.82 -20.30 -10.44
N PHE A 535 17.96 -19.71 -11.27
CA PHE A 535 18.37 -18.69 -12.24
C PHE A 535 18.82 -17.40 -11.56
N TRP A 536 18.11 -16.96 -10.51
CA TRP A 536 18.51 -15.80 -9.73
C TRP A 536 19.82 -16.03 -8.99
N ILE A 537 19.94 -17.16 -8.27
CA ILE A 537 21.15 -17.52 -7.52
C ILE A 537 22.33 -17.68 -8.48
N GLY A 538 22.13 -18.34 -9.63
CA GLY A 538 23.15 -18.52 -10.66
C GLY A 538 23.67 -17.19 -11.21
N ALA A 539 22.76 -16.29 -11.58
CA ALA A 539 23.13 -14.95 -12.02
C ALA A 539 23.83 -14.14 -10.90
N PHE A 540 23.36 -14.25 -9.66
CA PHE A 540 23.98 -13.58 -8.51
C PHE A 540 25.41 -14.10 -8.24
N MET A 541 25.63 -15.42 -8.31
CA MET A 541 26.96 -16.02 -8.17
C MET A 541 27.94 -15.51 -9.23
N LEU A 542 27.48 -15.36 -10.48
CA LEU A 542 28.29 -14.74 -11.54
C LEU A 542 28.73 -13.32 -11.14
N LEU A 543 27.84 -12.52 -10.56
CA LEU A 543 28.13 -11.15 -10.15
C LEU A 543 29.05 -11.03 -8.92
N VAL A 544 29.10 -12.04 -8.07
CA VAL A 544 29.97 -12.06 -6.89
C VAL A 544 31.38 -12.52 -7.25
N ILE A 545 31.51 -13.48 -8.17
CA ILE A 545 32.79 -14.15 -8.47
C ILE A 545 33.48 -13.57 -9.70
N MET A 546 32.74 -13.19 -10.74
CA MET A 546 33.32 -12.65 -11.97
C MET A 546 33.57 -11.15 -11.86
N LYS A 547 34.69 -10.68 -12.44
CA LYS A 547 34.99 -9.25 -12.52
C LYS A 547 33.90 -8.52 -13.30
N GLN A 548 33.35 -7.46 -12.73
CA GLN A 548 32.26 -6.68 -13.34
C GLN A 548 32.79 -5.60 -14.27
N GLU A 549 33.91 -4.97 -13.93
CA GLU A 549 34.54 -3.94 -14.75
C GLU A 549 35.27 -4.52 -15.97
N VAL A 550 35.22 -3.78 -17.08
CA VAL A 550 35.86 -4.15 -18.35
C VAL A 550 37.08 -3.29 -18.56
N ASP A 551 38.25 -3.91 -18.71
CA ASP A 551 39.48 -3.18 -19.01
C ASP A 551 39.59 -2.69 -20.46
N GLY A 552 40.36 -1.60 -20.65
CA GLY A 552 40.62 -1.00 -21.97
C GLY A 552 41.71 -1.70 -22.79
N GLU A 553 42.28 -2.79 -22.30
CA GLU A 553 43.45 -3.43 -22.92
C GLU A 553 43.10 -4.00 -24.32
N GLY A 554 43.83 -3.55 -25.34
CA GLY A 554 43.64 -4.00 -26.73
C GLY A 554 42.44 -3.42 -27.48
N ILE A 555 41.65 -2.51 -26.87
CA ILE A 555 40.51 -1.85 -27.52
C ILE A 555 40.51 -0.36 -27.14
N ARG A 556 40.85 0.51 -28.10
CA ARG A 556 40.85 1.97 -27.90
C ARG A 556 39.42 2.53 -27.90
N ASN A 557 39.20 3.62 -27.17
CA ASN A 557 37.96 4.42 -27.14
C ASN A 557 36.68 3.65 -26.74
N LEU A 558 36.77 2.85 -25.67
CA LEU A 558 35.61 2.14 -25.09
C LEU A 558 34.71 3.09 -24.28
N THR A 559 33.50 3.34 -24.77
CA THR A 559 32.49 4.12 -24.04
C THR A 559 31.93 3.36 -22.84
N VAL A 560 31.36 4.08 -21.86
CA VAL A 560 30.75 3.48 -20.65
C VAL A 560 29.66 2.46 -21.00
N THR A 561 28.82 2.80 -21.98
CA THR A 561 27.76 1.91 -22.48
C THR A 561 28.35 0.67 -23.16
N GLN A 562 29.43 0.81 -23.94
CA GLN A 562 30.08 -0.34 -24.59
C GLN A 562 30.74 -1.27 -23.58
N ARG A 563 31.33 -0.74 -22.50
CA ARG A 563 31.87 -1.56 -21.39
C ARG A 563 30.75 -2.31 -20.67
N TYR A 564 29.66 -1.62 -20.35
CA TYR A 564 28.48 -2.22 -19.72
C TYR A 564 27.91 -3.38 -20.54
N LEU A 565 27.59 -3.11 -21.82
CA LEU A 565 27.03 -4.11 -22.72
C LEU A 565 28.02 -5.24 -23.02
N GLY A 566 29.34 -4.94 -23.07
CA GLY A 566 30.39 -5.93 -23.33
C GLY A 566 30.47 -6.99 -22.23
N ARG A 567 30.50 -6.57 -20.96
CA ARG A 567 30.48 -7.53 -19.84
C ARG A 567 29.11 -8.19 -19.71
N PHE A 568 28.03 -7.45 -19.86
CA PHE A 568 26.68 -8.01 -19.80
C PHE A 568 26.54 -9.17 -20.80
N ALA A 569 26.98 -9.00 -22.05
CA ALA A 569 26.90 -10.04 -23.07
C ALA A 569 27.62 -11.34 -22.66
N LEU A 570 28.79 -11.24 -22.02
CA LEU A 570 29.52 -12.41 -21.53
C LEU A 570 28.73 -13.14 -20.43
N LEU A 571 28.21 -12.39 -19.46
CA LEU A 571 27.42 -12.93 -18.36
C LEU A 571 26.08 -13.48 -18.86
N ALA A 572 25.48 -12.87 -19.88
CA ALA A 572 24.23 -13.30 -20.50
C ALA A 572 24.37 -14.67 -21.15
N VAL A 573 25.48 -14.91 -21.87
CA VAL A 573 25.78 -16.25 -22.42
C VAL A 573 25.87 -17.28 -21.29
N MET A 574 26.58 -16.98 -20.21
CA MET A 574 26.70 -17.90 -19.07
C MET A 574 25.37 -18.13 -18.35
N ALA A 575 24.56 -17.09 -18.14
CA ALA A 575 23.25 -17.19 -17.48
C ALA A 575 22.25 -18.00 -18.32
N VAL A 576 22.28 -17.87 -19.65
CA VAL A 576 21.47 -18.70 -20.54
C VAL A 576 21.96 -20.15 -20.51
N LEU A 577 23.27 -20.39 -20.48
CA LEU A 577 23.82 -21.75 -20.33
C LEU A 577 23.42 -22.39 -18.99
N GLN A 578 23.43 -21.64 -17.88
CA GLN A 578 22.91 -22.10 -16.58
C GLN A 578 21.44 -22.52 -16.69
N ALA A 579 20.61 -21.70 -17.35
CA ALA A 579 19.20 -21.99 -17.55
C ALA A 579 18.98 -23.26 -18.39
N VAL A 580 19.73 -23.41 -19.49
CA VAL A 580 19.70 -24.60 -20.34
C VAL A 580 20.11 -25.86 -19.57
N ILE A 581 21.18 -25.80 -18.77
CA ILE A 581 21.64 -26.94 -17.96
C ILE A 581 20.56 -27.35 -16.97
N CYS A 582 19.97 -26.38 -16.26
CA CYS A 582 18.90 -26.64 -15.29
C CYS A 582 17.69 -27.29 -15.96
N CYS A 583 17.18 -26.72 -17.07
CA CYS A 583 16.07 -27.28 -17.84
C CYS A 583 16.35 -28.69 -18.32
N ALA A 584 17.53 -28.94 -18.89
CA ALA A 584 17.90 -30.28 -19.34
C ALA A 584 17.91 -31.29 -18.19
N GLY A 585 18.48 -30.93 -17.04
CA GLY A 585 18.49 -31.81 -15.87
C GLY A 585 17.10 -32.07 -15.29
N VAL A 586 16.22 -31.07 -15.27
CA VAL A 586 14.82 -31.22 -14.82
C VAL A 586 14.03 -32.18 -15.72
N LEU A 587 14.21 -32.10 -17.05
CA LEU A 587 13.61 -33.05 -17.99
C LEU A 587 14.20 -34.47 -17.83
N VAL A 588 15.50 -34.60 -17.53
CA VAL A 588 16.15 -35.90 -17.26
C VAL A 588 15.63 -36.54 -15.97
N ILE A 589 15.30 -35.74 -14.94
CA ILE A 589 14.68 -36.21 -13.69
C ILE A 589 13.26 -36.75 -13.95
N GLY A 590 12.64 -36.39 -15.07
CA GLY A 590 11.32 -36.85 -15.47
C GLY A 590 10.22 -35.81 -15.29
N VAL A 591 10.57 -34.54 -14.98
CA VAL A 591 9.56 -33.47 -14.92
C VAL A 591 8.90 -33.34 -16.28
N GLN A 592 7.57 -33.38 -16.30
CA GLN A 592 6.82 -33.27 -17.53
C GLN A 592 7.01 -31.90 -18.18
N ALA A 593 6.90 -31.85 -19.50
CA ALA A 593 6.84 -30.60 -20.22
C ALA A 593 5.83 -30.70 -21.36
N ALA A 594 4.73 -29.96 -21.24
CA ALA A 594 3.78 -29.77 -22.34
C ALA A 594 4.48 -29.26 -23.60
N SER A 595 5.50 -28.40 -23.45
CA SER A 595 6.40 -28.01 -24.52
C SER A 595 7.81 -27.75 -24.01
N ALA A 596 8.72 -28.71 -24.23
CA ALA A 596 10.13 -28.54 -23.89
C ALA A 596 10.76 -27.29 -24.55
N PRO A 597 10.55 -26.98 -25.84
CA PRO A 597 11.08 -25.75 -26.44
C PRO A 597 10.60 -24.48 -25.74
N ALA A 598 9.32 -24.42 -25.35
CA ALA A 598 8.78 -23.28 -24.61
C ALA A 598 9.38 -23.18 -23.19
N LEU A 599 9.65 -24.30 -22.54
CA LEU A 599 10.32 -24.32 -21.23
C LEU A 599 11.75 -23.75 -21.33
N PHE A 600 12.54 -24.19 -22.31
CA PHE A 600 13.88 -23.64 -22.55
C PHE A 600 13.84 -22.15 -22.90
N PHE A 601 12.88 -21.72 -23.71
CA PHE A 601 12.71 -20.31 -24.07
C PHE A 601 12.34 -19.45 -22.86
N ALA A 602 11.35 -19.88 -22.06
CA ALA A 602 10.94 -19.19 -20.84
C ALA A 602 12.10 -19.10 -19.83
N ALA A 603 12.85 -20.18 -19.64
CA ALA A 603 14.01 -20.21 -18.76
C ALA A 603 15.12 -19.26 -19.23
N ALA A 604 15.41 -19.21 -20.53
CA ALA A 604 16.39 -18.28 -21.08
C ALA A 604 15.96 -16.82 -20.88
N VAL A 605 14.70 -16.48 -21.17
CA VAL A 605 14.17 -15.12 -21.00
C VAL A 605 14.15 -14.71 -19.53
N ALA A 606 13.68 -15.57 -18.63
CA ALA A 606 13.68 -15.33 -17.19
C ALA A 606 15.11 -15.12 -16.67
N SER A 607 16.05 -15.98 -17.05
CA SER A 607 17.46 -15.87 -16.66
C SER A 607 18.08 -14.55 -17.13
N LEU A 608 17.79 -14.10 -18.35
CA LEU A 608 18.25 -12.81 -18.87
C LEU A 608 17.63 -11.62 -18.12
N ALA A 609 16.34 -11.69 -17.81
CA ALA A 609 15.65 -10.67 -17.02
C ALA A 609 16.28 -10.56 -15.62
N TYR A 610 16.47 -11.68 -14.93
CA TYR A 610 17.08 -11.71 -13.60
C TYR A 610 18.53 -11.21 -13.64
N LEU A 611 19.31 -11.66 -14.63
CA LEU A 611 20.66 -11.16 -14.83
C LEU A 611 20.66 -9.64 -15.06
N SER A 612 19.75 -9.09 -15.86
CA SER A 612 19.70 -7.65 -16.12
C SER A 612 19.43 -6.85 -14.83
N ILE A 613 18.52 -7.33 -13.98
CA ILE A 613 18.19 -6.71 -12.70
C ILE A 613 19.41 -6.74 -11.79
N ILE A 614 19.97 -7.93 -11.58
CA ILE A 614 21.09 -8.15 -10.67
C ILE A 614 22.33 -7.41 -11.16
N TYR A 615 22.61 -7.45 -12.46
CA TYR A 615 23.77 -6.79 -13.07
C TYR A 615 23.64 -5.28 -13.02
N ALA A 616 22.47 -4.72 -13.35
CA ALA A 616 22.24 -3.28 -13.28
C ALA A 616 22.44 -2.77 -11.85
N LEU A 617 21.75 -3.36 -10.86
CA LEU A 617 21.87 -2.96 -9.46
C LEU A 617 23.31 -3.12 -8.94
N SER A 618 23.96 -4.26 -9.21
CA SER A 618 25.32 -4.55 -8.73
C SER A 618 26.37 -3.64 -9.33
N VAL A 619 26.28 -3.31 -10.63
CA VAL A 619 27.27 -2.45 -11.28
C VAL A 619 27.05 -0.97 -10.91
N THR A 620 25.79 -0.53 -10.83
CA THR A 620 25.48 0.88 -10.52
C THR A 620 25.67 1.22 -9.06
N LEU A 621 25.35 0.30 -8.14
CA LEU A 621 25.37 0.52 -6.69
C LEU A 621 26.42 -0.32 -5.95
N GLN A 622 27.25 -1.11 -6.66
CA GLN A 622 28.31 -1.94 -6.07
C GLN A 622 27.78 -2.91 -4.99
N HIS A 623 28.44 -3.02 -3.84
CA HIS A 623 28.04 -3.92 -2.74
C HIS A 623 26.61 -3.69 -2.23
N ILE A 624 26.12 -2.46 -2.36
CA ILE A 624 24.78 -2.03 -1.96
C ILE A 624 23.75 -2.70 -2.85
N GLY A 625 23.99 -2.65 -4.17
CA GLY A 625 23.15 -3.29 -5.16
C GLY A 625 23.09 -4.79 -4.95
N LYS A 626 24.23 -5.43 -4.62
CA LYS A 626 24.27 -6.85 -4.26
C LYS A 626 23.39 -7.15 -3.03
N GLY A 627 23.44 -6.29 -2.00
CA GLY A 627 22.56 -6.40 -0.82
C GLY A 627 21.08 -6.29 -1.17
N ILE A 628 20.69 -5.34 -2.03
CA ILE A 628 19.31 -5.20 -2.52
C ILE A 628 18.86 -6.45 -3.28
N CYS A 629 19.73 -7.06 -4.10
CA CYS A 629 19.40 -8.30 -4.82
C CYS A 629 19.11 -9.47 -3.86
N ILE A 630 19.81 -9.54 -2.73
CA ILE A 630 19.57 -10.55 -1.69
C ILE A 630 18.21 -10.30 -1.00
N VAL A 631 17.90 -9.04 -0.68
CA VAL A 631 16.59 -8.68 -0.12
C VAL A 631 15.46 -9.04 -1.08
N LEU A 632 15.63 -8.73 -2.38
CA LEU A 632 14.64 -9.02 -3.41
C LEU A 632 14.35 -10.51 -3.54
N VAL A 633 15.36 -11.39 -3.47
CA VAL A 633 15.09 -12.85 -3.54
C VAL A 633 14.32 -13.34 -2.32
N PHE A 634 14.64 -12.85 -1.11
CA PHE A 634 13.89 -13.23 0.09
C PHE A 634 12.44 -12.77 0.09
N ALA A 635 12.17 -11.58 -0.46
CA ALA A 635 10.80 -11.08 -0.60
C ALA A 635 9.99 -11.87 -1.66
N GLN A 636 10.67 -12.35 -2.71
CA GLN A 636 10.03 -13.06 -3.82
C GLN A 636 9.63 -14.50 -3.50
N ILE A 637 10.34 -15.20 -2.61
CA ILE A 637 10.01 -16.60 -2.25
C ILE A 637 8.56 -16.76 -1.76
N PRO A 638 8.09 -16.01 -0.74
CA PRO A 638 6.69 -16.07 -0.31
C PRO A 638 5.76 -15.24 -1.20
N GLY A 639 6.29 -14.22 -1.90
CA GLY A 639 5.49 -13.24 -2.61
C GLY A 639 5.16 -13.58 -4.07
N ALA A 640 5.90 -14.49 -4.72
CA ALA A 640 5.80 -14.71 -6.17
C ALA A 640 5.00 -15.95 -6.59
N THR A 641 4.03 -16.37 -5.77
CA THR A 641 3.00 -17.41 -6.08
C THR A 641 3.51 -18.82 -6.41
N GLY A 642 4.77 -19.11 -6.12
CA GLY A 642 5.38 -20.41 -6.38
C GLY A 642 5.00 -21.50 -5.38
N LEU A 643 4.70 -21.14 -4.12
CA LEU A 643 4.33 -22.09 -3.05
C LEU A 643 2.83 -22.13 -2.81
N TYR A 644 2.19 -20.96 -2.79
CA TYR A 644 0.77 -20.80 -2.51
C TYR A 644 0.16 -19.85 -3.55
N PRO A 645 -1.14 -20.01 -3.87
CA PRO A 645 -1.90 -18.99 -4.59
C PRO A 645 -1.75 -17.62 -3.91
N ILE A 646 -1.70 -16.54 -4.70
CA ILE A 646 -1.45 -15.21 -4.15
C ILE A 646 -2.57 -14.77 -3.19
N GLU A 647 -3.78 -15.22 -3.45
CA GLU A 647 -5.00 -14.95 -2.71
C GLU A 647 -4.92 -15.46 -1.26
N MET A 648 -4.08 -16.48 -1.00
CA MET A 648 -3.83 -17.02 0.34
C MET A 648 -2.79 -16.21 1.13
N THR A 649 -2.09 -15.26 0.49
CA THR A 649 -1.09 -14.42 1.13
C THR A 649 -1.71 -13.14 1.69
N SER A 650 -1.00 -12.40 2.56
CA SER A 650 -1.51 -11.14 3.11
C SER A 650 -1.68 -10.07 2.03
N GLY A 651 -2.56 -9.08 2.28
CA GLY A 651 -2.83 -7.99 1.32
C GLY A 651 -1.58 -7.23 0.87
N PHE A 652 -0.54 -7.17 1.71
CA PHE A 652 0.77 -6.64 1.32
C PHE A 652 1.42 -7.44 0.18
N PHE A 653 1.51 -8.76 0.29
CA PHE A 653 2.11 -9.60 -0.75
C PHE A 653 1.27 -9.57 -2.02
N GLN A 654 -0.06 -9.56 -1.89
CA GLN A 654 -0.99 -9.36 -3.02
C GLN A 654 -0.79 -8.01 -3.74
N ALA A 655 -0.36 -6.96 -3.05
CA ALA A 655 -0.08 -5.66 -3.68
C ALA A 655 1.30 -5.59 -4.35
N VAL A 656 2.31 -6.26 -3.77
CA VAL A 656 3.70 -6.17 -4.23
C VAL A 656 4.07 -7.23 -5.27
N TYR A 657 3.38 -8.38 -5.30
CA TYR A 657 3.72 -9.46 -6.23
C TYR A 657 3.78 -9.08 -7.72
N PRO A 658 2.99 -8.12 -8.27
CA PRO A 658 3.09 -7.77 -9.69
C PRO A 658 4.45 -7.14 -10.03
N PHE A 659 5.19 -6.64 -9.05
CA PHE A 659 6.53 -6.08 -9.20
C PHE A 659 7.64 -7.14 -9.05
N PHE A 660 7.29 -8.39 -8.76
CA PHE A 660 8.24 -9.48 -8.64
C PHE A 660 8.43 -10.20 -9.97
N PRO A 661 9.65 -10.21 -10.54
CA PRO A 661 9.89 -10.88 -11.80
C PRO A 661 9.74 -12.41 -11.68
N PHE A 662 9.87 -13.00 -10.47
CA PHE A 662 9.59 -14.41 -10.21
C PHE A 662 8.15 -14.81 -10.54
N THR A 663 7.17 -13.92 -10.35
CA THR A 663 5.77 -14.23 -10.65
C THR A 663 5.61 -14.63 -12.12
N TYR A 664 6.18 -13.83 -13.01
CA TYR A 664 6.09 -14.08 -14.45
C TYR A 664 7.01 -15.21 -14.90
N GLY A 665 8.19 -15.38 -14.28
CA GLY A 665 9.07 -16.52 -14.56
C GLY A 665 8.45 -17.86 -14.15
N ILE A 666 7.77 -17.91 -13.01
CA ILE A 666 7.07 -19.10 -12.52
C ILE A 666 5.86 -19.38 -13.41
N SER A 667 5.05 -18.37 -13.74
CA SER A 667 3.91 -18.53 -14.64
C SER A 667 4.33 -19.03 -16.03
N ALA A 668 5.36 -18.45 -16.66
CA ALA A 668 5.82 -18.88 -17.98
C ALA A 668 6.32 -20.34 -17.98
N MET A 669 7.02 -20.76 -16.93
CA MET A 669 7.47 -22.16 -16.80
C MET A 669 6.32 -23.11 -16.47
N ARG A 670 5.33 -22.66 -15.68
CA ARG A 670 4.13 -23.44 -15.37
C ARG A 670 3.31 -23.72 -16.62
N GLU A 671 3.12 -22.74 -17.48
CA GLU A 671 2.46 -22.93 -18.79
C GLU A 671 3.23 -23.95 -19.67
N ALA A 672 4.57 -23.86 -19.69
CA ALA A 672 5.39 -24.79 -20.46
C ALA A 672 5.42 -26.23 -19.89
N ILE A 673 5.19 -26.39 -18.58
CA ILE A 673 5.20 -27.69 -17.87
C ILE A 673 3.81 -28.32 -17.82
N CYS A 674 2.80 -27.56 -17.41
CA CYS A 674 1.44 -28.01 -17.15
C CYS A 674 0.55 -27.98 -18.39
N GLY A 675 0.78 -27.05 -19.32
CA GLY A 675 -0.08 -26.80 -20.47
C GLY A 675 -0.41 -25.32 -20.65
N PHE A 676 -0.79 -24.93 -21.87
CA PHE A 676 -1.00 -23.54 -22.24
C PHE A 676 -2.46 -23.12 -22.14
N TYR A 677 -2.71 -21.90 -21.67
CA TYR A 677 -4.03 -21.27 -21.70
C TYR A 677 -3.97 -19.84 -22.27
N GLY A 678 -4.81 -19.56 -23.27
CA GLY A 678 -4.98 -18.21 -23.83
C GLY A 678 -3.66 -17.52 -24.21
N SER A 679 -3.47 -16.27 -23.74
CA SER A 679 -2.26 -15.47 -23.92
C SER A 679 -1.28 -15.53 -22.74
N HIS A 680 -1.56 -16.33 -21.69
CA HIS A 680 -0.86 -16.25 -20.41
C HIS A 680 0.65 -16.44 -20.52
N TYR A 681 1.11 -17.42 -21.30
CA TYR A 681 2.53 -17.61 -21.58
C TYR A 681 3.15 -16.37 -22.26
N GLY A 682 2.47 -15.81 -23.25
CA GLY A 682 2.92 -14.61 -23.96
C GLY A 682 3.00 -13.38 -23.06
N ASP A 683 2.01 -13.18 -22.19
CA ASP A 683 1.95 -12.07 -21.24
C ASP A 683 3.08 -12.17 -20.20
N ALA A 684 3.33 -13.37 -19.69
CA ALA A 684 4.43 -13.63 -18.75
C ALA A 684 5.81 -13.38 -19.40
N ILE A 685 6.03 -13.87 -20.63
CA ILE A 685 7.25 -13.58 -21.40
C ILE A 685 7.38 -12.07 -21.67
N GLY A 686 6.29 -11.42 -22.07
CA GLY A 686 6.27 -9.97 -22.35
C GLY A 686 6.69 -9.15 -21.14
N MET A 687 6.22 -9.50 -19.95
CA MET A 687 6.60 -8.83 -18.72
C MET A 687 8.06 -9.09 -18.31
N LEU A 688 8.58 -10.31 -18.51
CA LEU A 688 10.01 -10.59 -18.30
C LEU A 688 10.90 -9.79 -19.26
N VAL A 689 10.51 -9.66 -20.53
CA VAL A 689 11.20 -8.81 -21.51
C VAL A 689 11.11 -7.34 -21.09
N PHE A 690 9.99 -6.90 -20.53
CA PHE A 690 9.86 -5.56 -19.97
C PHE A 690 10.82 -5.32 -18.79
N PHE A 691 10.90 -6.24 -17.82
CA PHE A 691 11.88 -6.17 -16.73
C PHE A 691 13.32 -6.11 -17.26
N PHE A 692 13.63 -6.93 -18.26
CA PHE A 692 14.91 -6.91 -18.94
C PHE A 692 15.23 -5.53 -19.52
N ALA A 693 14.31 -4.96 -20.30
CA ALA A 693 14.49 -3.66 -20.93
C ALA A 693 14.60 -2.53 -19.91
N LEU A 694 13.75 -2.54 -18.88
CA LEU A 694 13.71 -1.55 -17.81
C LEU A 694 15.05 -1.48 -17.05
N PHE A 695 15.55 -2.63 -16.58
CA PHE A 695 16.80 -2.67 -15.81
C PHE A 695 18.04 -2.49 -16.68
N MET A 696 17.99 -2.90 -17.94
CA MET A 696 19.02 -2.56 -18.92
C MET A 696 19.12 -1.04 -19.12
N ALA A 697 17.99 -0.36 -19.30
CA ALA A 697 17.93 1.10 -19.42
C ALA A 697 18.41 1.78 -18.13
N PHE A 698 17.96 1.30 -16.96
CA PHE A 698 18.42 1.77 -15.65
C PHE A 698 19.95 1.68 -15.51
N GLY A 699 20.54 0.53 -15.86
CA GLY A 699 21.98 0.31 -15.81
C GLY A 699 22.76 1.25 -16.73
N ILE A 700 22.29 1.46 -17.96
CA ILE A 700 22.97 2.33 -18.93
C ILE A 700 22.87 3.81 -18.55
N LEU A 701 21.69 4.27 -18.11
CA LEU A 701 21.42 5.68 -17.82
C LEU A 701 21.99 6.12 -16.47
N LEU A 702 21.89 5.28 -15.43
CA LEU A 702 22.25 5.67 -14.07
C LEU A 702 23.75 5.45 -13.77
N ARG A 703 24.40 4.50 -14.45
CA ARG A 703 25.84 4.23 -14.27
C ARG A 703 26.75 5.45 -14.45
N PRO A 704 26.63 6.29 -15.51
CA PRO A 704 27.49 7.47 -15.65
C PRO A 704 27.29 8.49 -14.53
N LEU A 705 26.08 8.58 -13.96
CA LEU A 705 25.77 9.49 -12.85
C LEU A 705 26.40 9.02 -11.54
N MET A 706 26.47 7.70 -11.33
CA MET A 706 27.01 7.10 -10.10
C MET A 706 28.52 6.82 -10.15
N ALA A 707 29.21 7.08 -11.28
CA ALA A 707 30.64 6.77 -11.44
C ALA A 707 31.53 7.41 -10.35
N ASN A 708 31.24 8.66 -9.97
CA ASN A 708 31.99 9.37 -8.92
C ASN A 708 31.72 8.77 -7.53
N VAL A 709 30.47 8.40 -7.24
CA VAL A 709 30.08 7.77 -5.97
C VAL A 709 30.69 6.38 -5.86
N ASN A 710 30.68 5.60 -6.94
CA ASN A 710 31.25 4.26 -6.95
C ASN A 710 32.77 4.29 -6.75
N ARG A 711 33.47 5.28 -7.33
CA ARG A 711 34.91 5.49 -7.08
C ARG A 711 35.20 5.79 -5.61
N MET A 712 34.37 6.64 -4.99
CA MET A 712 34.49 6.93 -3.56
C MET A 712 34.30 5.65 -2.73
N VAL A 713 33.19 4.94 -2.95
CA VAL A 713 32.88 3.70 -2.20
C VAL A 713 33.98 2.66 -2.39
N ALA A 714 34.45 2.44 -3.62
CA ALA A 714 35.55 1.52 -3.89
C ALA A 714 36.84 1.91 -3.14
N GLY A 715 37.16 3.20 -3.07
CA GLY A 715 38.29 3.70 -2.30
C GLY A 715 38.18 3.41 -0.80
N GLN A 716 36.98 3.50 -0.23
CA GLN A 716 36.73 3.26 1.19
C GLN A 716 36.71 1.78 1.56
N VAL A 717 36.06 0.97 0.72
CA VAL A 717 36.07 -0.49 0.81
C VAL A 717 37.52 -0.99 0.81
N ARG A 718 38.38 -0.40 -0.04
CA ARG A 718 39.82 -0.69 -0.09
C ARG A 718 40.57 -0.27 1.17
N GLN A 719 40.25 0.87 1.77
CA GLN A 719 40.85 1.30 3.05
C GLN A 719 40.53 0.31 4.19
N GLY A 720 39.36 -0.34 4.14
CA GLY A 720 38.99 -1.37 5.11
C GLY A 720 39.80 -2.66 5.00
N GLY A 721 40.45 -2.93 3.86
CA GLY A 721 41.33 -4.10 3.65
C GLY A 721 40.66 -5.49 3.70
N ILE A 722 39.38 -5.56 4.09
CA ILE A 722 38.63 -6.80 4.32
C ILE A 722 37.73 -7.15 3.14
N PHE A 723 37.23 -6.14 2.41
CA PHE A 723 36.21 -6.31 1.38
C PHE A 723 36.82 -6.29 -0.03
N ASN A 724 36.36 -7.20 -0.89
CA ASN A 724 36.75 -7.26 -2.30
C ASN A 724 36.13 -6.08 -3.07
N GLY A 725 36.93 -5.04 -3.37
CA GLY A 725 36.52 -3.90 -4.20
C GLY A 725 37.15 -3.94 -5.60
N GLU A 726 36.39 -3.55 -6.63
CA GLU A 726 36.91 -3.35 -7.99
C GLU A 726 37.19 -1.86 -8.26
N ASP A 727 38.31 -1.57 -8.93
CA ASP A 727 38.62 -0.20 -9.36
C ASP A 727 37.72 0.21 -10.54
N VAL A 728 37.01 1.34 -10.40
CA VAL A 728 36.12 1.87 -11.44
C VAL A 728 36.96 2.47 -12.58
N GLU A 729 37.00 1.79 -13.73
CA GLU A 729 37.81 2.18 -14.90
C GLU A 729 37.15 3.24 -15.82
N ILE A 730 36.23 4.04 -15.30
CA ILE A 730 35.49 5.07 -16.05
C ILE A 730 36.23 6.42 -15.96
N PRO A 731 36.37 7.21 -17.04
CA PRO A 731 36.87 8.58 -16.95
C PRO A 731 35.94 9.43 -16.07
N ALA A 732 36.30 9.56 -14.79
CA ALA A 732 35.60 10.40 -13.84
C ALA A 732 35.75 11.86 -14.27
N ARG A 733 34.63 12.60 -14.40
CA ARG A 733 34.66 14.07 -14.45
C ARG A 733 34.84 14.56 -13.01
N PRO A 734 36.07 14.88 -12.56
CA PRO A 734 36.33 15.05 -11.13
C PRO A 734 35.75 16.38 -10.62
N TYR A 735 35.53 17.34 -11.53
CA TYR A 735 35.13 18.72 -11.24
C TYR A 735 34.10 19.24 -12.25
N ARG A 736 33.09 19.99 -11.78
CA ARG A 736 32.09 20.65 -12.65
C ARG A 736 32.69 21.87 -13.35
N PHE A 737 32.24 22.20 -14.57
CA PHE A 737 32.71 23.41 -15.28
C PHE A 737 32.54 24.68 -14.47
N SER A 738 31.39 24.80 -13.79
CA SER A 738 31.11 25.93 -12.90
C SER A 738 32.08 26.04 -11.72
N GLN A 739 32.65 24.92 -11.25
CA GLN A 739 33.63 24.93 -10.17
C GLN A 739 35.01 25.36 -10.69
N LEU A 740 35.41 24.89 -11.88
CA LEU A 740 36.64 25.31 -12.54
C LEU A 740 36.60 26.80 -12.91
N PHE A 741 35.51 27.26 -13.51
CA PHE A 741 35.32 28.66 -13.89
C PHE A 741 35.29 29.58 -12.67
N ARG A 742 34.57 29.19 -11.61
CA ARG A 742 34.46 29.99 -10.38
C ARG A 742 35.77 30.02 -9.58
N ALA A 743 36.54 28.93 -9.62
CA ALA A 743 37.90 28.90 -9.07
C ALA A 743 38.87 29.83 -9.84
N LEU A 744 38.65 30.02 -11.15
CA LEU A 744 39.44 30.92 -12.00
C LEU A 744 38.98 32.39 -11.92
N SER A 745 37.68 32.66 -11.72
CA SER A 745 37.11 34.02 -11.82
C SER A 745 37.04 34.79 -10.49
N GLY A 746 37.22 34.15 -9.33
CA GLY A 746 37.06 34.77 -8.00
C GLY A 746 37.68 33.97 -6.87
N ARG A 747 39.02 33.88 -6.85
CA ARG A 747 39.79 32.95 -6.03
C ARG A 747 39.61 33.14 -4.53
N ASP A 748 39.65 34.37 -4.03
CA ASP A 748 39.66 34.64 -2.58
C ASP A 748 38.26 34.47 -1.95
N GLU A 749 37.22 35.00 -2.61
CA GLU A 749 35.84 34.92 -2.11
C GLU A 749 35.29 33.49 -2.14
N TYR A 750 35.55 32.76 -3.24
CA TYR A 750 35.17 31.34 -3.34
C TYR A 750 35.91 30.46 -2.33
N ARG A 751 37.18 30.78 -2.05
CA ARG A 751 38.02 30.06 -1.08
C ARG A 751 37.53 30.27 0.36
N GLU A 752 37.22 31.51 0.72
CA GLU A 752 36.66 31.84 2.04
C GLU A 752 35.31 31.13 2.25
N GLU A 753 34.40 31.20 1.26
CA GLU A 753 33.10 30.52 1.31
C GLU A 753 33.21 29.00 1.42
N LEU A 754 34.09 28.39 0.61
CA LEU A 754 34.29 26.95 0.59
C LEU A 754 34.90 26.46 1.91
N ARG A 755 35.88 27.18 2.45
CA ARG A 755 36.52 26.87 3.73
C ARG A 755 35.54 26.94 4.90
N VAL A 756 34.72 27.99 4.97
CA VAL A 756 33.67 28.13 5.99
C VAL A 756 32.65 27.00 5.90
N ARG A 757 32.23 26.62 4.69
CA ARG A 757 31.30 25.49 4.48
C ARG A 757 31.91 24.16 4.87
N TYR A 758 33.16 23.91 4.49
CA TYR A 758 33.88 22.68 4.82
C TYR A 758 34.14 22.55 6.33
N GLU A 759 34.56 23.62 7.01
CA GLU A 759 34.76 23.62 8.45
C GLU A 759 33.44 23.35 9.19
N ARG A 760 32.34 23.94 8.74
CA ARG A 760 31.00 23.65 9.26
C ARG A 760 30.64 22.17 9.07
N PHE A 761 30.83 21.63 7.88
CA PHE A 761 30.55 20.22 7.59
C PHE A 761 31.42 19.29 8.43
N THR A 762 32.72 19.56 8.54
CA THR A 762 33.71 18.73 9.28
C THR A 762 33.41 18.67 10.77
N ARG A 763 32.87 19.75 11.37
CA ARG A 763 32.39 19.75 12.77
C ARG A 763 31.18 18.83 12.97
N TRP A 764 30.30 18.73 11.98
CA TRP A 764 29.08 17.93 12.06
C TRP A 764 29.27 16.48 11.61
N TYR A 765 30.18 16.23 10.67
CA TYR A 765 30.46 14.91 10.09
C TYR A 765 30.59 13.77 11.13
N PRO A 766 31.42 13.85 12.19
CA PRO A 766 31.52 12.77 13.17
C PRO A 766 30.22 12.56 13.96
N ARG A 767 29.41 13.60 14.15
CA ARG A 767 28.07 13.48 14.76
C ARG A 767 27.08 12.83 13.81
N LEU A 768 27.12 13.16 12.52
CA LEU A 768 26.26 12.53 11.51
C LEU A 768 26.55 11.04 11.40
N ILE A 769 27.83 10.64 11.30
CA ILE A 769 28.23 9.23 11.23
C ILE A 769 27.83 8.46 12.50
N ARG A 770 28.21 8.95 13.69
CA ARG A 770 27.83 8.29 14.96
C ARG A 770 26.31 8.24 15.14
N GLY A 771 25.61 9.32 14.75
CA GLY A 771 24.15 9.39 14.77
C GLY A 771 23.51 8.35 13.85
N SER A 772 23.99 8.21 12.62
CA SER A 772 23.50 7.19 11.69
C SER A 772 23.79 5.75 12.14
N VAL A 773 24.92 5.48 12.78
CA VAL A 773 25.19 4.15 13.37
C VAL A 773 24.27 3.89 14.57
N ALA A 774 24.12 4.87 15.46
CA ALA A 774 23.24 4.77 16.62
C ALA A 774 21.78 4.56 16.21
N LEU A 775 21.28 5.35 15.26
CA LEU A 775 19.92 5.22 14.71
C LEU A 775 19.75 3.95 13.86
N GLY A 776 20.80 3.55 13.14
CA GLY A 776 20.85 2.31 12.37
C GLY A 776 20.76 1.06 13.25
N LEU A 777 21.09 1.15 14.54
CA LEU A 777 20.91 0.07 15.52
C LEU A 777 19.65 0.26 16.38
N ALA A 778 19.40 1.47 16.86
CA ALA A 778 18.32 1.77 17.79
C ALA A 778 16.93 1.59 17.17
N VAL A 779 16.74 2.01 15.91
CA VAL A 779 15.43 1.89 15.25
C VAL A 779 15.08 0.42 14.95
N PRO A 780 15.98 -0.42 14.42
CA PRO A 780 15.75 -1.87 14.36
C PRO A 780 15.38 -2.50 15.70
N VAL A 781 16.10 -2.15 16.78
CA VAL A 781 15.81 -2.68 18.11
C VAL A 781 14.45 -2.22 18.61
N ALA A 782 14.10 -0.94 18.42
CA ALA A 782 12.79 -0.41 18.77
C ALA A 782 11.66 -1.06 17.95
N LEU A 783 11.84 -1.22 16.63
CA LEU A 783 10.91 -1.94 15.77
C LEU A 783 10.77 -3.40 16.19
N ALA A 784 11.84 -4.06 16.60
CA ALA A 784 11.80 -5.43 17.11
C ALA A 784 11.02 -5.54 18.44
N VAL A 785 11.15 -4.55 19.33
CA VAL A 785 10.36 -4.48 20.57
C VAL A 785 8.88 -4.23 20.27
N VAL A 786 8.57 -3.29 19.36
CA VAL A 786 7.19 -3.04 18.91
C VAL A 786 6.60 -4.29 18.24
N PHE A 787 7.39 -4.97 17.40
CA PHE A 787 7.03 -6.23 16.75
C PHE A 787 6.74 -7.35 17.76
N ALA A 788 7.45 -7.37 18.90
CA ALA A 788 7.21 -8.33 19.97
C ALA A 788 5.97 -8.00 20.82
N LEU A 789 5.62 -6.72 20.96
CA LEU A 789 4.58 -6.24 21.87
C LEU A 789 3.24 -5.93 21.19
N THR A 790 3.19 -5.84 19.85
CA THR A 790 1.97 -5.47 19.11
C THR A 790 1.50 -6.59 18.19
N PRO A 791 0.17 -6.83 18.10
CA PRO A 791 -0.43 -7.72 17.10
C PRO A 791 -0.61 -7.04 15.73
N ALA A 792 0.04 -5.89 15.49
CA ALA A 792 -0.01 -5.18 14.22
C ALA A 792 0.44 -6.11 13.07
N GLU A 793 -0.01 -5.83 11.84
CA GLU A 793 0.41 -6.56 10.65
C GLU A 793 1.94 -6.54 10.52
N LYS A 794 2.54 -7.64 10.99
CA LYS A 794 4.00 -7.83 11.13
C LYS A 794 4.77 -7.54 9.85
N VAL A 795 4.11 -7.70 8.70
CA VAL A 795 4.65 -7.44 7.37
C VAL A 795 4.95 -5.96 7.15
N TRP A 796 4.11 -5.02 7.62
CA TRP A 796 4.39 -3.59 7.51
C TRP A 796 5.57 -3.15 8.37
N LEU A 797 5.72 -3.73 9.57
CA LEU A 797 6.86 -3.47 10.45
C LEU A 797 8.18 -3.97 9.83
N LEU A 798 8.18 -5.18 9.25
CA LEU A 798 9.33 -5.72 8.52
C LEU A 798 9.67 -4.88 7.29
N THR A 799 8.65 -4.41 6.57
CA THR A 799 8.84 -3.53 5.41
C THR A 799 9.41 -2.19 5.83
N ALA A 800 8.87 -1.57 6.89
CA ALA A 800 9.39 -0.33 7.46
C ALA A 800 10.84 -0.50 7.94
N TRP A 801 11.17 -1.65 8.52
CA TRP A 801 12.54 -1.97 8.92
C TRP A 801 13.49 -2.05 7.72
N LEU A 802 13.08 -2.73 6.64
CA LEU A 802 13.85 -2.79 5.39
C LEU A 802 14.04 -1.41 4.76
N VAL A 803 12.98 -0.63 4.66
CA VAL A 803 13.02 0.75 4.13
C VAL A 803 13.93 1.62 4.99
N TRP A 804 13.88 1.47 6.31
CA TRP A 804 14.77 2.19 7.22
C TRP A 804 16.24 1.85 7.00
N LEU A 805 16.57 0.56 6.86
CA LEU A 805 17.94 0.13 6.57
C LEU A 805 18.44 0.74 5.25
N VAL A 806 17.61 0.75 4.21
CA VAL A 806 17.92 1.40 2.93
C VAL A 806 18.10 2.92 3.13
N ALA A 807 17.25 3.58 3.92
CA ALA A 807 17.33 5.01 4.17
C ALA A 807 18.62 5.41 4.92
N VAL A 808 18.99 4.69 5.99
CA VAL A 808 20.25 4.90 6.71
C VAL A 808 21.43 4.71 5.76
N PHE A 809 21.37 3.67 4.94
CA PHE A 809 22.41 3.35 4.00
C PHE A 809 22.59 4.47 2.94
N VAL A 810 21.50 4.92 2.33
CA VAL A 810 21.50 6.04 1.36
C VAL A 810 22.02 7.32 2.02
N PHE A 811 21.58 7.61 3.24
CA PHE A 811 22.06 8.77 4.01
C PHE A 811 23.57 8.73 4.23
N LEU A 812 24.13 7.58 4.63
CA LEU A 812 25.57 7.39 4.78
C LEU A 812 26.32 7.65 3.47
N VAL A 813 25.84 7.11 2.35
CA VAL A 813 26.45 7.35 1.03
C VAL A 813 26.41 8.82 0.64
N VAL A 814 25.31 9.52 0.93
CA VAL A 814 25.18 10.96 0.63
C VAL A 814 26.13 11.79 1.49
N VAL A 815 26.17 11.55 2.80
CA VAL A 815 27.08 12.26 3.72
C VAL A 815 28.53 12.05 3.30
N GLU A 816 28.88 10.83 2.92
CA GLU A 816 30.24 10.53 2.49
C GLU A 816 30.58 11.11 1.12
N SER A 817 29.64 11.09 0.18
CA SER A 817 29.78 11.74 -1.13
C SER A 817 29.99 13.25 -1.02
N LEU A 818 29.32 13.89 -0.05
CA LEU A 818 29.54 15.30 0.28
C LEU A 818 30.96 15.53 0.83
N ARG A 819 31.42 14.68 1.75
CA ARG A 819 32.79 14.76 2.29
C ARG A 819 33.83 14.65 1.19
N ASP A 820 33.74 13.61 0.37
CA ASP A 820 34.68 13.37 -0.74
C ASP A 820 34.59 14.49 -1.80
N SER A 821 33.41 15.06 -2.02
CA SER A 821 33.25 16.25 -2.86
C SER A 821 33.97 17.49 -2.29
N PHE A 822 33.89 17.74 -0.99
CA PHE A 822 34.61 18.85 -0.37
C PHE A 822 36.13 18.63 -0.38
N GLU A 823 36.60 17.41 -0.07
CA GLU A 823 38.02 17.07 -0.14
C GLU A 823 38.59 17.28 -1.55
N ARG A 824 37.84 16.90 -2.60
CA ARG A 824 38.19 17.21 -3.99
C ARG A 824 38.25 18.71 -4.27
N GLN A 825 37.24 19.49 -3.85
CA GLN A 825 37.21 20.93 -4.10
C GLN A 825 38.36 21.68 -3.39
N MET A 826 38.77 21.23 -2.19
CA MET A 826 39.96 21.77 -1.53
C MET A 826 41.28 21.41 -2.22
N ARG A 827 41.36 20.25 -2.90
CA ARG A 827 42.55 19.92 -3.71
C ARG A 827 42.72 20.86 -4.90
N LEU A 828 41.63 21.36 -5.49
CA LEU A 828 41.69 22.40 -6.53
C LEU A 828 42.23 23.73 -5.99
N ASP A 829 41.89 24.08 -4.75
CA ASP A 829 42.38 25.31 -4.09
C ASP A 829 43.91 25.31 -3.89
N GLY A 830 44.51 24.11 -3.74
CA GLY A 830 45.95 23.94 -3.61
C GLY A 830 46.75 23.95 -4.93
N MET A 831 46.08 24.06 -6.09
CA MET A 831 46.73 24.00 -7.41
C MET A 831 47.13 25.41 -7.93
N THR A 832 48.23 25.47 -8.70
CA THR A 832 48.68 26.68 -9.40
C THR A 832 47.79 26.98 -10.61
N ASP A 833 47.79 28.23 -11.08
CA ASP A 833 46.93 28.67 -12.20
C ASP A 833 47.25 27.93 -13.51
N GLU A 834 48.54 27.63 -13.74
CA GLU A 834 48.99 26.75 -14.83
C GLU A 834 48.41 25.33 -14.70
N GLY A 835 48.38 24.77 -13.48
CA GLY A 835 47.80 23.45 -13.21
C GLY A 835 46.27 23.41 -13.39
N LEU A 836 45.56 24.50 -13.09
CA LEU A 836 44.10 24.62 -13.31
C LEU A 836 43.77 24.77 -14.81
N LEU A 837 44.59 25.51 -15.56
CA LEU A 837 44.47 25.65 -17.01
C LEU A 837 44.79 24.34 -17.74
N GLU A 838 45.79 23.58 -17.29
CA GLU A 838 46.12 22.25 -17.81
C GLU A 838 44.99 21.23 -17.52
N LEU A 839 44.34 21.33 -16.36
CA LEU A 839 43.14 20.54 -16.02
C LEU A 839 41.92 20.92 -16.89
N GLY A 840 41.78 22.20 -17.24
CA GLY A 840 40.77 22.70 -18.18
C GLY A 840 41.04 22.27 -19.63
N ALA A 841 42.30 22.29 -20.06
CA ALA A 841 42.74 21.87 -21.39
C ALA A 841 42.60 20.36 -21.61
N SER A 842 43.03 19.54 -20.64
CA SER A 842 42.86 18.08 -20.66
C SER A 842 41.38 17.65 -20.64
N ARG A 843 40.50 18.45 -20.03
CA ARG A 843 39.05 18.27 -20.16
C ARG A 843 38.55 18.56 -21.59
N ASN A 844 39.00 19.65 -22.21
CA ASN A 844 38.63 19.99 -23.59
C ASN A 844 39.17 18.97 -24.60
N GLU A 845 40.33 18.36 -24.36
CA GLU A 845 40.82 17.23 -25.16
C GLU A 845 39.98 15.96 -24.96
N MET A 846 39.50 15.69 -23.74
CA MET A 846 38.54 14.60 -23.50
C MET A 846 37.16 14.85 -24.13
N GLU A 847 36.69 16.11 -24.19
CA GLU A 847 35.45 16.51 -24.89
C GLU A 847 35.64 16.47 -26.42
N ARG A 848 36.78 16.93 -26.97
CA ARG A 848 37.11 16.82 -28.40
C ARG A 848 37.30 15.37 -28.86
N SER A 849 37.94 14.51 -28.07
CA SER A 849 38.05 13.07 -28.39
C SER A 849 36.68 12.35 -28.36
N ALA A 850 35.70 12.89 -27.63
CA ALA A 850 34.32 12.41 -27.63
C ALA A 850 33.46 13.02 -28.76
N ALA A 851 33.79 14.21 -29.25
CA ALA A 851 33.06 14.93 -30.31
C ALA A 851 33.64 14.67 -31.73
N ASP A 852 34.96 14.60 -31.90
CA ASP A 852 35.65 14.26 -33.16
C ASP A 852 35.47 12.78 -33.56
N GLY A 853 34.79 11.98 -32.72
CA GLY A 853 34.28 10.66 -33.08
C GLY A 853 33.09 10.69 -34.03
N ASP A 854 32.52 11.86 -34.32
CA ASP A 854 31.37 12.06 -35.22
C ASP A 854 31.75 12.65 -36.60
N ASP A 855 32.95 13.24 -36.75
CA ASP A 855 33.40 13.91 -38.00
C ASP A 855 34.64 13.28 -38.68
N GLY A 856 34.99 12.04 -38.30
CA GLY A 856 36.18 11.33 -38.83
C GLY A 856 35.93 10.43 -40.05
N ALA A 857 34.86 10.63 -40.82
CA ALA A 857 34.50 9.78 -41.95
C ALA A 857 34.25 10.54 -43.26
N GLU A 858 34.94 11.65 -43.53
CA GLU A 858 35.00 12.23 -44.87
C GLU A 858 36.25 13.11 -45.01
N GLY A 859 37.14 12.77 -45.96
CA GLY A 859 38.18 13.73 -46.38
C GLY A 859 39.60 13.20 -46.63
N GLY A 860 39.76 12.37 -47.67
CA GLY A 860 40.92 12.45 -48.59
C GLY A 860 42.22 11.73 -48.18
N ALA A 861 43.05 11.26 -49.13
CA ALA A 861 42.95 11.23 -50.57
C ALA A 861 44.11 10.36 -51.12
N VAL A 862 43.86 9.66 -52.23
CA VAL A 862 44.70 9.66 -53.44
C VAL A 862 46.22 9.56 -53.22
N ARG A 863 46.76 8.34 -53.20
CA ARG A 863 47.74 7.79 -54.15
C ARG A 863 48.17 6.38 -53.78
#